data_AF-A0A353C7Z7-F1
#
_entry.id   AF-A0A353C7Z7-F1
#
_cell.length_a   1.000
_cell.length_b   1.000
_cell.length_c   1.000
_cell.angle_alpha   90.00
_cell.angle_beta   90.00
_cell.angle_gamma   90.00
#
_symmetry.space_group_name_H-M   'P 1'
#
loop_
_entity.id
_entity.type
_entity.pdbx_description
1 polymer ?
#
loop_
_entity_poly.entity_id
_entity_poly.type
_entity_poly.pdbx_seq_one_letter_code
_entity_poly.pdbx_strand_id
1 'polypeptide(L)'
;RDASASDENKVVFGRGDWATTAERMYFPTEPGVAVPSWRVLIWQPVNAYYIIVDAETGTMLWRKNITEDQTQAATYQVYTNPNAMVNSADSPAPLTPGPIDPNLGTQGPLLSRTNVTRVGNEAPYTFNNNGWITDGTNLTDGNSNEAGIDRDGVNGVDAAQTGSPNRVFDSAWNPPPGSPTPGDTPLTPAAQRGAVIQMFYAMNLYHDELYRLGFTEQARNFQQDNFGRGALGNDRVSSEGQDSSGTNNANFSTPADGGRGRMQMYIFTGPEPDRDGTTDIDIVYHEATHGTSNRLHGNGSGLSLNMSRGMGEGWSDFYAHAMLSEPGDPINGVYTTGGYVLVTPSYFGNFYYGIRRFPKAVMAFTGGPNNRPHNPLTFADIDGSQINLNDGAFAPRGGGAADQVHNAGEVWSSALWEVRAKFVTRLGWEVGNRRWLQFVTDGMKLAPLGPTFLTERDAILAAAQASGTGADVTDIWAGFAIRGMGFSASIQNTGSGSGNARVTEAFDLPNLVQVPTFSFSDSTGNGNGYPEPGEVLALTIPLTNTTGGPATNVTLQVVGGGSASYGTINHLASSSQVINYNVPAGTPCGSVIDLTFNVNSSLGATSFTRTLLIGQPNVTFTENFDGVAAPGFPAGWTAEAVSGGINFVNSTTTPDTAPNAAFALDPLTVGGGTNLTSP
;
A
#
# COMPACT_ATOMS: atom_id res chain seq x y z
N ARG A 1 -35.03 -6.70 29.72
CA ARG A 1 -34.89 -5.23 29.57
C ARG A 1 -35.40 -4.57 30.84
N ASP A 2 -34.56 -3.77 31.51
CA ASP A 2 -35.00 -2.90 32.59
C ASP A 2 -35.44 -1.56 31.97
N ALA A 3 -36.75 -1.34 31.91
CA ALA A 3 -37.32 -0.15 31.29
C ALA A 3 -36.98 1.14 32.05
N SER A 4 -36.72 1.06 33.36
CA SER A 4 -36.40 2.24 34.18
C SER A 4 -34.96 2.71 34.04
N ALA A 5 -34.07 1.81 33.61
CA ALA A 5 -32.65 2.08 33.38
C ALA A 5 -32.27 2.14 31.90
N SER A 6 -33.23 1.97 30.98
CA SER A 6 -33.00 2.07 29.52
C SER A 6 -33.52 3.39 28.97
N ASP A 7 -32.86 3.92 27.96
CA ASP A 7 -33.30 5.08 27.17
C ASP A 7 -33.22 4.78 25.65
N GLU A 8 -33.25 5.81 24.81
CA GLU A 8 -33.17 5.68 23.36
C GLU A 8 -31.79 5.22 22.82
N ASN A 9 -30.73 5.48 23.57
CA ASN A 9 -29.34 5.23 23.16
C ASN A 9 -28.70 4.09 23.94
N LYS A 10 -29.31 3.65 25.05
CA LYS A 10 -28.82 2.59 25.92
C LYS A 10 -29.95 1.67 26.36
N VAL A 11 -29.76 0.37 26.18
CA VAL A 11 -30.65 -0.67 26.69
C VAL A 11 -29.94 -1.45 27.79
N VAL A 12 -30.59 -1.59 28.94
CA VAL A 12 -30.08 -2.36 30.08
C VAL A 12 -30.83 -3.68 30.21
N PHE A 13 -30.09 -4.77 30.32
CA PHE A 13 -30.58 -6.13 30.49
C PHE A 13 -30.13 -6.67 31.85
N GLY A 14 -31.05 -6.71 32.82
CA GLY A 14 -30.78 -7.14 34.19
C GLY A 14 -30.95 -6.00 35.19
N ARG A 15 -30.42 -6.15 36.40
CA ARG A 15 -30.45 -5.15 37.48
C ARG A 15 -29.08 -5.08 38.17
N GLY A 16 -28.76 -3.92 38.74
CA GLY A 16 -27.50 -3.68 39.46
C GLY A 16 -26.33 -3.30 38.54
N ASP A 17 -25.17 -3.06 39.13
CA ASP A 17 -23.99 -2.50 38.46
C ASP A 17 -23.40 -3.44 37.38
N TRP A 18 -23.72 -4.73 37.44
CA TRP A 18 -23.26 -5.76 36.50
C TRP A 18 -24.31 -6.16 35.45
N ALA A 19 -25.36 -5.37 35.28
CA ALA A 19 -26.33 -5.61 34.21
C ALA A 19 -25.66 -5.47 32.84
N THR A 20 -26.03 -6.34 31.89
CA THR A 20 -25.57 -6.21 30.51
C THR A 20 -26.14 -4.93 29.92
N THR A 21 -25.29 -4.08 29.34
CA THR A 21 -25.72 -2.86 28.65
C THR A 21 -25.46 -3.00 27.16
N ALA A 22 -26.36 -2.47 26.33
CA ALA A 22 -26.15 -2.30 24.90
C ALA A 22 -26.34 -0.83 24.57
N GLU A 23 -25.30 -0.18 24.05
CA GLU A 23 -25.25 1.26 23.81
C GLU A 23 -25.00 1.52 22.32
N ARG A 24 -25.75 2.44 21.72
CA ARG A 24 -25.53 2.84 20.33
C ARG A 24 -24.21 3.58 20.20
N MET A 25 -23.43 3.24 19.18
CA MET A 25 -22.20 3.94 18.82
C MET A 25 -21.97 3.87 17.30
N TYR A 26 -21.00 4.64 16.81
CA TYR A 26 -20.40 4.39 15.50
C TYR A 26 -19.06 3.70 15.70
N PHE A 27 -18.85 2.57 15.03
CA PHE A 27 -17.59 1.84 15.10
C PHE A 27 -16.81 2.01 13.80
N PRO A 28 -15.55 2.48 13.85
CA PRO A 28 -14.72 2.57 12.66
C PRO A 28 -14.34 1.16 12.19
N THR A 29 -14.66 0.83 10.95
CA THR A 29 -14.31 -0.46 10.34
C THR A 29 -13.14 -0.31 9.38
N GLU A 30 -13.04 0.85 8.72
CA GLU A 30 -12.00 1.19 7.76
C GLU A 30 -11.75 2.71 7.79
N PRO A 31 -10.64 3.22 7.22
CA PRO A 31 -10.37 4.66 7.17
C PRO A 31 -11.53 5.45 6.54
N GLY A 32 -12.08 6.40 7.30
CA GLY A 32 -13.23 7.20 6.87
C GLY A 32 -14.59 6.47 6.88
N VAL A 33 -14.62 5.17 7.18
CA VAL A 33 -15.85 4.37 7.25
C VAL A 33 -16.14 4.01 8.71
N ALA A 34 -17.24 4.51 9.22
CA ALA A 34 -17.78 4.11 10.51
C ALA A 34 -19.21 3.61 10.33
N VAL A 35 -19.49 2.41 10.86
CA VAL A 35 -20.81 1.79 10.75
C VAL A 35 -21.60 1.99 12.05
N PRO A 36 -22.91 2.26 11.98
CA PRO A 36 -23.78 2.22 13.15
C PRO A 36 -23.63 0.86 13.85
N SER A 37 -23.42 0.88 15.16
CA SER A 37 -23.06 -0.30 15.94
C SER A 37 -23.68 -0.27 17.33
N TRP A 38 -23.75 -1.44 17.97
CA TRP A 38 -24.07 -1.58 19.39
C TRP A 38 -22.82 -2.01 20.16
N ARG A 39 -22.42 -1.23 21.16
CA ARG A 39 -21.47 -1.63 22.19
C ARG A 39 -22.21 -2.37 23.30
N VAL A 40 -21.98 -3.67 23.41
CA VAL A 40 -22.55 -4.54 24.43
C VAL A 40 -21.50 -4.81 25.51
N LEU A 41 -21.78 -4.43 26.75
CA LEU A 41 -20.98 -4.81 27.92
C LEU A 41 -21.58 -6.06 28.55
N ILE A 42 -20.82 -7.16 28.56
CA ILE A 42 -21.25 -8.43 29.15
C ILE A 42 -20.35 -8.76 30.33
N TRP A 43 -20.97 -9.01 31.48
CA TRP A 43 -20.31 -9.51 32.68
C TRP A 43 -20.44 -11.03 32.77
N GLN A 44 -19.34 -11.71 33.00
CA GLN A 44 -19.25 -13.11 33.39
C GLN A 44 -18.75 -13.20 34.85
N PRO A 45 -18.82 -14.38 35.51
CA PRO A 45 -18.38 -14.50 36.91
C PRO A 45 -16.93 -14.08 37.18
N VAL A 46 -16.06 -14.15 36.17
CA VAL A 46 -14.64 -13.77 36.26
C VAL A 46 -14.31 -12.65 35.26
N ASN A 47 -14.74 -12.80 34.01
CA ASN A 47 -14.41 -11.88 32.92
C ASN A 47 -15.50 -10.85 32.66
N ALA A 48 -15.15 -9.75 32.01
CA ALA A 48 -16.09 -8.80 31.43
C ALA A 48 -15.66 -8.49 30.00
N TYR A 49 -16.60 -8.29 29.09
CA TYR A 49 -16.32 -8.07 27.67
C TYR A 49 -17.05 -6.84 27.16
N TYR A 50 -16.34 -6.02 26.38
CA TYR A 50 -17.01 -5.22 25.37
C TYR A 50 -17.11 -6.03 24.08
N ILE A 51 -18.31 -6.06 23.51
CA ILE A 51 -18.59 -6.63 22.20
C ILE A 51 -19.21 -5.51 21.37
N ILE A 52 -18.69 -5.27 20.19
CA ILE A 52 -19.26 -4.31 19.25
C ILE A 52 -19.84 -5.12 18.10
N VAL A 53 -21.13 -4.92 17.86
CA VAL A 53 -21.85 -5.57 16.76
C VAL A 53 -22.39 -4.51 15.82
N ASP A 54 -22.28 -4.77 14.52
CA ASP A 54 -22.87 -3.96 13.48
C ASP A 54 -24.39 -3.90 13.67
N ALA A 55 -24.96 -2.69 13.65
CA ALA A 55 -26.37 -2.50 13.96
C ALA A 55 -27.30 -2.92 12.82
N GLU A 56 -26.81 -3.06 11.59
CA GLU A 56 -27.58 -3.44 10.41
C GLU A 56 -27.53 -4.95 10.18
N THR A 57 -26.34 -5.53 10.23
CA THR A 57 -26.10 -6.94 9.90
C THR A 57 -26.06 -7.86 11.12
N GLY A 58 -25.83 -7.31 12.32
CA GLY A 58 -25.60 -8.08 13.55
C GLY A 58 -24.23 -8.77 13.60
N THR A 59 -23.35 -8.49 12.64
CA THR A 59 -21.98 -9.03 12.60
C THR A 59 -21.18 -8.53 13.80
N MET A 60 -20.46 -9.41 14.48
CA MET A 60 -19.53 -8.98 15.53
C MET A 60 -18.32 -8.30 14.88
N LEU A 61 -18.22 -6.98 15.08
CA LEU A 61 -17.16 -6.14 14.54
C LEU A 61 -15.93 -6.12 15.43
N TRP A 62 -16.11 -6.22 16.75
CA TRP A 62 -15.00 -6.19 17.68
C TRP A 62 -15.37 -6.82 19.01
N ARG A 63 -14.38 -7.39 19.68
CA ARG A 63 -14.52 -7.91 21.04
C ARG A 63 -13.24 -7.65 21.82
N LYS A 64 -13.38 -7.18 23.06
CA LYS A 64 -12.29 -7.09 24.04
C LYS A 64 -12.74 -7.65 25.37
N ASN A 65 -11.98 -8.60 25.89
CA ASN A 65 -12.01 -8.89 27.33
C ASN A 65 -11.41 -7.67 28.06
N ILE A 66 -12.18 -7.05 28.93
CA ILE A 66 -11.78 -5.90 29.77
C ILE A 66 -11.44 -6.32 31.20
N THR A 67 -11.58 -7.61 31.53
CA THR A 67 -10.86 -8.20 32.66
C THR A 67 -9.46 -8.53 32.16
N GLU A 68 -8.50 -7.69 32.53
CA GLU A 68 -7.10 -7.78 32.10
C GLU A 68 -6.29 -8.52 33.18
N ASP A 69 -5.65 -9.63 32.80
CA ASP A 69 -4.83 -10.44 33.71
C ASP A 69 -3.34 -10.46 33.32
N GLN A 70 -2.92 -9.70 32.30
CA GLN A 70 -1.51 -9.64 31.93
C GLN A 70 -0.76 -8.61 32.77
N THR A 71 0.02 -9.10 33.72
CA THR A 71 0.67 -8.27 34.76
C THR A 71 2.18 -8.44 34.85
N GLN A 72 2.75 -9.52 34.28
CA GLN A 72 4.17 -9.80 34.41
C GLN A 72 4.95 -9.08 33.30
N ALA A 73 5.83 -8.17 33.69
CA ALA A 73 6.79 -7.60 32.75
C ALA A 73 7.88 -8.62 32.41
N ALA A 74 8.53 -8.42 31.26
CA ALA A 74 9.79 -9.04 30.91
C ALA A 74 10.83 -7.96 30.65
N THR A 75 12.09 -8.25 30.96
CA THR A 75 13.23 -7.37 30.74
C THR A 75 14.03 -7.87 29.55
N TYR A 76 14.24 -7.00 28.56
CA TYR A 76 15.01 -7.28 27.36
C TYR A 76 16.25 -6.39 27.35
N GLN A 77 17.43 -6.98 27.27
CA GLN A 77 18.66 -6.22 27.06
C GLN A 77 18.88 -6.04 25.57
N VAL A 78 18.71 -4.84 25.02
CA VAL A 78 18.62 -4.57 23.56
C VAL A 78 19.30 -3.25 23.17
N TYR A 79 19.56 -3.05 21.88
CA TYR A 79 19.93 -1.75 21.32
C TYR A 79 18.68 -0.91 21.08
N THR A 80 18.62 0.26 21.70
CA THR A 80 17.45 1.14 21.71
C THR A 80 17.76 2.47 21.05
N ASN A 81 16.82 3.01 20.30
CA ASN A 81 16.78 4.43 19.99
C ASN A 81 15.44 5.01 20.49
N PRO A 82 15.40 5.64 21.67
CA PRO A 82 14.14 6.14 22.23
C PRO A 82 13.56 7.35 21.49
N ASN A 83 14.33 7.97 20.59
CA ASN A 83 13.85 9.07 19.76
C ASN A 83 13.22 8.59 18.45
N ALA A 84 13.51 7.36 18.02
CA ALA A 84 12.91 6.79 16.83
C ALA A 84 11.40 6.54 17.02
N MET A 85 10.66 6.38 15.91
CA MET A 85 9.20 6.11 15.98
C MET A 85 8.89 4.83 16.75
N VAL A 86 9.72 3.81 16.59
CA VAL A 86 9.73 2.63 17.45
C VAL A 86 11.07 2.57 18.18
N ASN A 87 11.04 2.29 19.48
CA ASN A 87 12.22 2.36 20.35
C ASN A 87 13.22 1.20 20.10
N SER A 88 13.86 1.17 18.93
CA SER A 88 14.88 0.23 18.52
C SER A 88 15.95 0.98 17.75
N ALA A 89 17.22 0.63 17.96
CA ALA A 89 18.28 1.08 17.05
C ALA A 89 18.24 0.27 15.75
N ASP A 90 18.72 0.85 14.66
CA ASP A 90 18.77 0.22 13.33
C ASP A 90 19.68 -1.01 13.34
N SER A 91 20.77 -0.97 14.10
CA SER A 91 21.75 -2.05 14.22
C SER A 91 22.62 -1.84 15.47
N PRO A 92 23.56 -2.74 15.80
CA PRO A 92 24.49 -2.53 16.92
C PRO A 92 25.42 -1.33 16.75
N ALA A 93 25.70 -0.92 15.52
CA ALA A 93 26.59 0.21 15.20
C ALA A 93 25.95 1.09 14.11
N PRO A 94 24.83 1.77 14.42
CA PRO A 94 24.05 2.51 13.43
C PRO A 94 24.76 3.81 13.03
N LEU A 95 24.47 4.27 11.82
CA LEU A 95 24.88 5.58 11.30
C LEU A 95 23.82 6.05 10.33
N THR A 96 22.62 6.27 10.86
CA THR A 96 21.47 6.81 10.13
C THR A 96 21.06 8.11 10.82
N PRO A 97 20.88 9.23 10.07
CA PRO A 97 21.20 9.38 8.65
C PRO A 97 22.70 9.20 8.37
N GLY A 98 23.00 8.62 7.22
CA GLY A 98 24.35 8.26 6.79
C GLY A 98 25.20 9.44 6.30
N PRO A 99 26.50 9.18 6.02
CA PRO A 99 27.39 10.16 5.42
C PRO A 99 26.88 10.56 4.03
N ILE A 100 27.24 11.75 3.57
CA ILE A 100 26.88 12.28 2.24
C ILE A 100 27.94 12.00 1.18
N ASP A 101 29.10 11.46 1.57
CA ASP A 101 30.19 11.09 0.67
C ASP A 101 30.64 9.65 0.99
N PRO A 102 30.46 8.70 0.05
CA PRO A 102 30.82 7.30 0.26
C PRO A 102 32.34 7.08 0.41
N ASN A 103 33.18 8.04 0.02
CA ASN A 103 34.65 7.91 0.08
C ASN A 103 35.22 8.21 1.47
N LEU A 104 34.43 8.79 2.39
CA LEU A 104 34.89 9.07 3.75
C LEU A 104 35.10 7.79 4.57
N GLY A 105 34.46 6.69 4.18
CA GLY A 105 34.58 5.41 4.87
C GLY A 105 34.07 5.41 6.32
N THR A 106 33.27 6.42 6.70
CA THR A 106 32.77 6.60 8.07
C THR A 106 31.92 5.42 8.50
N GLN A 107 32.21 4.88 9.69
CA GLN A 107 31.48 3.77 10.30
C GLN A 107 30.75 4.24 11.55
N GLY A 108 29.58 3.65 11.80
CA GLY A 108 28.82 3.89 13.03
C GLY A 108 29.57 3.45 14.28
N PRO A 109 29.45 4.18 15.40
CA PRO A 109 29.99 3.75 16.68
C PRO A 109 29.16 2.59 17.25
N LEU A 110 29.82 1.65 17.93
CA LEU A 110 29.14 0.56 18.63
C LEU A 110 28.30 1.13 19.80
N LEU A 111 27.02 0.77 19.84
CA LEU A 111 26.12 1.10 20.94
C LEU A 111 26.29 0.13 22.10
N SER A 112 25.84 0.56 23.29
CA SER A 112 25.68 -0.33 24.44
C SER A 112 24.23 -0.79 24.53
N ARG A 113 24.03 -2.08 24.84
CA ARG A 113 22.68 -2.60 25.09
C ARG A 113 22.13 -2.04 26.41
N THR A 114 20.83 -1.77 26.44
CA THR A 114 20.11 -1.25 27.61
C THR A 114 18.99 -2.21 28.00
N ASN A 115 18.65 -2.25 29.29
CA ASN A 115 17.53 -3.06 29.78
C ASN A 115 16.22 -2.29 29.60
N VAL A 116 15.31 -2.83 28.80
CA VAL A 116 13.94 -2.35 28.64
C VAL A 116 13.01 -3.34 29.34
N THR A 117 12.27 -2.89 30.34
CA THR A 117 11.31 -3.74 31.06
C THR A 117 9.89 -3.35 30.67
N ARG A 118 9.13 -4.31 30.11
CA ARG A 118 7.76 -4.09 29.67
C ARG A 118 6.95 -5.36 29.56
N VAL A 119 5.64 -5.21 29.62
CA VAL A 119 4.63 -6.24 29.38
C VAL A 119 4.35 -6.37 27.89
N GLY A 120 4.30 -5.25 27.15
CA GLY A 120 3.95 -5.24 25.73
C GLY A 120 2.47 -5.00 25.45
N ASN A 121 1.77 -4.37 26.40
CA ASN A 121 0.39 -3.89 26.26
C ASN A 121 0.24 -2.46 26.81
N GLU A 122 1.35 -1.77 27.06
CA GLU A 122 1.33 -0.39 27.57
C GLU A 122 0.65 0.53 26.55
N ALA A 123 -0.03 1.56 27.04
CA ALA A 123 -0.61 2.57 26.15
C ALA A 123 0.47 3.15 25.20
N PRO A 124 0.17 3.29 23.90
CA PRO A 124 -1.16 3.16 23.29
C PRO A 124 -1.51 1.77 22.73
N TYR A 125 -0.75 0.72 23.05
CA TYR A 125 -0.84 -0.64 22.50
C TYR A 125 -1.73 -1.59 23.35
N THR A 126 -2.75 -1.05 24.02
CA THR A 126 -3.67 -1.79 24.92
C THR A 126 -4.58 -2.80 24.21
N PHE A 127 -4.38 -3.03 22.91
CA PHE A 127 -5.07 -4.07 22.14
C PHE A 127 -4.44 -5.45 22.39
N ASN A 128 -3.17 -5.53 22.79
CA ASN A 128 -2.48 -6.80 22.99
C ASN A 128 -2.78 -7.39 24.37
N ASN A 129 -3.84 -8.20 24.46
CA ASN A 129 -4.31 -8.72 25.74
C ASN A 129 -3.33 -9.70 26.42
N ASN A 130 -2.43 -10.33 25.66
CA ASN A 130 -1.44 -11.29 26.19
C ASN A 130 -0.07 -10.65 26.44
N GLY A 131 0.10 -9.35 26.15
CA GLY A 131 1.42 -8.73 26.08
C GLY A 131 2.32 -9.40 25.04
N TRP A 132 3.62 -9.12 25.09
CA TRP A 132 4.58 -9.75 24.17
C TRP A 132 4.88 -11.19 24.58
N ILE A 133 4.92 -11.47 25.88
CA ILE A 133 5.15 -12.80 26.45
C ILE A 133 4.05 -13.03 27.49
N THR A 134 3.13 -13.97 27.21
CA THR A 134 2.01 -14.32 28.09
C THR A 134 2.45 -14.58 29.54
N ASP A 135 1.65 -14.19 30.53
CA ASP A 135 1.96 -14.42 31.95
C ASP A 135 2.21 -15.91 32.22
N GLY A 136 3.21 -16.19 33.06
CA GLY A 136 3.65 -17.55 33.38
C GLY A 136 4.53 -18.21 32.32
N THR A 137 4.74 -17.60 31.14
CA THR A 137 5.71 -18.06 30.15
C THR A 137 7.06 -17.31 30.28
N ASN A 138 8.10 -17.87 29.67
CA ASN A 138 9.48 -17.41 29.82
C ASN A 138 10.34 -17.66 28.56
N LEU A 139 9.72 -17.62 27.38
CA LEU A 139 10.37 -17.83 26.09
C LEU A 139 10.16 -16.61 25.19
N THR A 140 11.05 -16.40 24.22
CA THR A 140 10.82 -15.47 23.08
C THR A 140 9.78 -16.03 22.10
N ASP A 141 8.63 -16.42 22.65
CA ASP A 141 7.48 -16.95 21.94
C ASP A 141 6.22 -16.22 22.45
N GLY A 142 5.65 -15.40 21.56
CA GLY A 142 4.62 -14.43 21.89
C GLY A 142 3.41 -14.51 20.97
N ASN A 143 2.47 -13.58 21.13
CA ASN A 143 1.28 -13.58 20.30
C ASN A 143 1.57 -13.16 18.84
N SER A 144 2.50 -12.25 18.61
CA SER A 144 2.80 -11.70 17.27
C SER A 144 3.89 -12.46 16.51
N ASN A 145 4.86 -13.03 17.25
CA ASN A 145 5.98 -13.76 16.69
C ASN A 145 6.56 -14.78 17.68
N GLU A 146 7.14 -15.83 17.12
CA GLU A 146 8.07 -16.75 17.77
C GLU A 146 9.45 -16.49 17.19
N ALA A 147 10.41 -16.11 18.03
CA ALA A 147 11.77 -15.79 17.61
C ALA A 147 12.76 -16.77 18.20
N GLY A 148 13.64 -17.30 17.37
CA GLY A 148 14.68 -18.22 17.77
C GLY A 148 15.71 -18.43 16.69
N ILE A 149 16.62 -19.38 16.92
CA ILE A 149 17.64 -19.77 15.96
C ILE A 149 17.09 -20.88 15.04
N ASP A 150 17.47 -20.90 13.75
CA ASP A 150 17.25 -22.03 12.81
C ASP A 150 18.62 -22.48 12.23
N ARG A 151 19.14 -23.61 12.67
CA ARG A 151 20.48 -24.11 12.32
C ARG A 151 20.53 -25.60 12.04
N ASP A 152 19.48 -26.34 12.35
CA ASP A 152 19.44 -27.78 12.13
C ASP A 152 18.93 -28.18 10.73
N GLY A 153 18.52 -27.19 9.92
CA GLY A 153 18.13 -27.34 8.52
C GLY A 153 16.67 -27.77 8.34
N VAL A 154 15.92 -27.99 9.42
CA VAL A 154 14.47 -28.15 9.39
C VAL A 154 13.83 -26.77 9.46
N ASN A 155 13.05 -26.41 8.44
CA ASN A 155 12.37 -25.11 8.42
C ASN A 155 11.56 -24.88 9.71
N GLY A 156 11.80 -23.76 10.38
CA GLY A 156 11.10 -23.38 11.60
C GLY A 156 12.07 -22.86 12.65
N VAL A 157 11.55 -22.28 13.72
CA VAL A 157 12.38 -21.96 14.88
C VAL A 157 12.82 -23.24 15.60
N ASP A 158 14.12 -23.54 15.61
CA ASP A 158 14.69 -24.66 16.39
C ASP A 158 14.57 -24.40 17.89
N ALA A 159 14.97 -23.19 18.30
CA ALA A 159 15.12 -22.82 19.70
C ALA A 159 14.83 -21.35 19.97
N ALA A 160 13.69 -21.09 20.61
CA ALA A 160 13.42 -19.81 21.27
C ALA A 160 14.35 -19.61 22.49
N GLN A 161 14.63 -18.36 22.83
CA GLN A 161 15.48 -18.02 23.98
C GLN A 161 14.66 -18.07 25.27
N THR A 162 15.24 -18.67 26.32
CA THR A 162 14.64 -18.69 27.67
C THR A 162 15.17 -17.54 28.53
N GLY A 163 14.32 -16.88 29.31
CA GLY A 163 14.75 -15.85 30.26
C GLY A 163 15.46 -16.45 31.48
N SER A 164 16.59 -15.87 31.89
CA SER A 164 17.37 -16.31 33.05
C SER A 164 18.10 -15.13 33.71
N PRO A 165 17.70 -14.65 34.91
CA PRO A 165 16.56 -15.11 35.74
C PRO A 165 15.21 -15.03 35.01
N ASN A 166 14.17 -15.67 35.56
CA ASN A 166 12.85 -15.74 34.90
C ASN A 166 12.39 -14.37 34.35
N ARG A 167 12.03 -14.34 33.06
CA ARG A 167 11.63 -13.18 32.24
C ARG A 167 12.69 -12.08 32.11
N VAL A 168 13.96 -12.39 32.36
CA VAL A 168 15.10 -11.53 32.06
C VAL A 168 15.87 -12.13 30.88
N PHE A 169 15.84 -11.43 29.76
CA PHE A 169 16.46 -11.80 28.50
C PHE A 169 17.67 -10.89 28.26
N ASP A 170 18.83 -11.31 28.75
CA ASP A 170 20.09 -10.61 28.62
C ASP A 170 21.13 -11.42 27.83
N SER A 171 22.17 -10.75 27.35
CA SER A 171 23.32 -11.38 26.71
C SER A 171 24.58 -10.55 26.88
N ALA A 172 25.69 -11.22 27.15
CA ALA A 172 27.02 -10.60 27.20
C ALA A 172 27.65 -10.38 25.80
N TRP A 173 26.86 -10.46 24.74
CA TRP A 173 27.32 -10.35 23.36
C TRP A 173 28.02 -9.01 23.06
N ASN A 174 29.22 -9.09 22.49
CA ASN A 174 30.00 -7.98 21.95
C ASN A 174 30.03 -8.07 20.41
N PRO A 175 29.07 -7.50 19.66
CA PRO A 175 29.02 -7.67 18.21
C PRO A 175 30.17 -6.94 17.50
N PRO A 176 30.54 -7.39 16.28
CA PRO A 176 31.49 -6.68 15.43
C PRO A 176 31.01 -5.23 15.21
N PRO A 177 31.87 -4.19 15.24
CA PRO A 177 33.34 -4.24 15.28
C PRO A 177 33.96 -4.50 16.67
N GLY A 178 33.15 -4.55 17.73
CA GLY A 178 33.53 -4.90 19.09
C GLY A 178 34.17 -3.78 19.91
N SER A 179 33.98 -3.85 21.24
CA SER A 179 34.73 -3.07 22.23
C SER A 179 35.04 -3.94 23.47
N PRO A 180 36.24 -4.54 23.57
CA PRO A 180 37.36 -4.44 22.63
C PRO A 180 37.08 -5.10 21.27
N THR A 181 37.79 -4.65 20.24
CA THR A 181 37.79 -5.25 18.90
C THR A 181 38.39 -6.67 18.95
N PRO A 182 38.00 -7.59 18.06
CA PRO A 182 37.18 -7.40 16.84
C PRO A 182 35.67 -7.68 17.03
N GLY A 183 35.23 -8.00 18.24
CA GLY A 183 33.89 -8.51 18.52
C GLY A 183 33.84 -10.05 18.51
N ASP A 184 32.69 -10.59 18.91
CA ASP A 184 32.41 -12.02 18.94
C ASP A 184 32.02 -12.53 17.54
N THR A 185 32.40 -13.76 17.21
CA THR A 185 31.84 -14.44 16.05
C THR A 185 30.34 -14.68 16.25
N PRO A 186 29.52 -14.61 15.19
CA PRO A 186 28.06 -14.57 15.35
C PRO A 186 27.48 -15.90 15.83
N LEU A 187 28.20 -17.01 15.68
CA LEU A 187 27.71 -18.34 16.06
C LEU A 187 27.97 -18.71 17.53
N THR A 188 28.52 -17.80 18.34
CA THR A 188 28.65 -18.06 19.78
C THR A 188 27.27 -18.07 20.46
N PRO A 189 27.07 -18.84 21.54
CA PRO A 189 25.79 -18.85 22.26
C PRO A 189 25.34 -17.46 22.74
N ALA A 190 26.30 -16.61 23.14
CA ALA A 190 25.99 -15.23 23.54
C ALA A 190 25.51 -14.39 22.35
N ALA A 191 26.18 -14.48 21.20
CA ALA A 191 25.78 -13.76 19.98
C ALA A 191 24.39 -14.18 19.49
N GLN A 192 24.14 -15.49 19.37
CA GLN A 192 22.83 -16.05 19.02
C GLN A 192 21.73 -15.55 19.95
N ARG A 193 21.96 -15.64 21.26
CA ARG A 193 21.01 -15.16 22.27
C ARG A 193 20.75 -13.66 22.12
N GLY A 194 21.80 -12.86 22.01
CA GLY A 194 21.69 -11.41 21.88
C GLY A 194 20.97 -10.97 20.61
N ALA A 195 21.19 -11.66 19.49
CA ALA A 195 20.55 -11.38 18.22
C ALA A 195 19.06 -11.75 18.24
N VAL A 196 18.69 -12.93 18.73
CA VAL A 196 17.28 -13.33 18.85
C VAL A 196 16.49 -12.41 19.77
N ILE A 197 17.07 -12.00 20.91
CA ILE A 197 16.42 -11.07 21.84
C ILE A 197 16.14 -9.72 21.14
N GLN A 198 17.07 -9.23 20.33
CA GLN A 198 16.90 -7.99 19.56
C GLN A 198 15.79 -8.13 18.51
N MET A 199 15.77 -9.23 17.76
CA MET A 199 14.75 -9.51 16.75
C MET A 199 13.36 -9.65 17.37
N PHE A 200 13.21 -10.42 18.45
CA PHE A 200 11.94 -10.59 19.16
C PHE A 200 11.37 -9.24 19.63
N TYR A 201 12.24 -8.41 20.21
CA TYR A 201 11.89 -7.08 20.68
C TYR A 201 11.43 -6.16 19.53
N ALA A 202 12.19 -6.11 18.44
CA ALA A 202 11.86 -5.30 17.27
C ALA A 202 10.59 -5.79 16.56
N MET A 203 10.42 -7.09 16.35
CA MET A 203 9.23 -7.67 15.70
C MET A 203 7.94 -7.37 16.46
N ASN A 204 7.98 -7.39 17.80
CA ASN A 204 6.83 -6.98 18.59
C ASN A 204 6.52 -5.48 18.45
N LEU A 205 7.54 -4.60 18.45
CA LEU A 205 7.34 -3.17 18.19
C LEU A 205 6.73 -2.91 16.81
N TYR A 206 7.23 -3.60 15.78
CA TYR A 206 6.75 -3.50 14.41
C TYR A 206 5.28 -3.91 14.29
N HIS A 207 4.93 -5.07 14.85
CA HIS A 207 3.54 -5.54 14.94
C HIS A 207 2.65 -4.50 15.62
N ASP A 208 3.09 -4.00 16.77
CA ASP A 208 2.29 -3.08 17.58
C ASP A 208 2.03 -1.75 16.87
N GLU A 209 3.01 -1.25 16.13
CA GLU A 209 2.86 -0.02 15.37
C GLU A 209 2.02 -0.22 14.10
N LEU A 210 2.19 -1.34 13.39
CA LEU A 210 1.33 -1.69 12.26
C LEU A 210 -0.13 -1.89 12.67
N TYR A 211 -0.37 -2.45 13.85
CA TYR A 211 -1.73 -2.54 14.40
C TYR A 211 -2.38 -1.16 14.50
N ARG A 212 -1.64 -0.15 14.97
CA ARG A 212 -2.13 1.23 15.04
C ARG A 212 -2.25 1.91 13.67
N LEU A 213 -1.61 1.37 12.64
CA LEU A 213 -1.80 1.77 11.24
C LEU A 213 -2.97 1.01 10.57
N GLY A 214 -3.65 0.14 11.33
CA GLY A 214 -4.83 -0.59 10.88
C GLY A 214 -4.53 -1.93 10.22
N PHE A 215 -3.31 -2.47 10.38
CA PHE A 215 -3.04 -3.89 10.11
C PHE A 215 -3.42 -4.72 11.35
N THR A 216 -4.73 -4.81 11.56
CA THR A 216 -5.38 -5.51 12.67
C THR A 216 -5.71 -6.95 12.28
N GLU A 217 -6.36 -7.69 13.18
CA GLU A 217 -6.82 -9.05 12.90
C GLU A 217 -7.69 -9.09 11.64
N GLN A 218 -8.67 -8.18 11.47
CA GLN A 218 -9.52 -8.13 10.27
C GLN A 218 -8.76 -7.81 8.98
N ALA A 219 -7.68 -7.05 9.10
CA ALA A 219 -6.75 -6.79 8.00
C ALA A 219 -5.74 -7.93 7.81
N ARG A 220 -5.92 -9.07 8.50
CA ARG A 220 -5.16 -10.31 8.36
C ARG A 220 -3.71 -10.14 8.80
N ASN A 221 -3.52 -9.55 9.97
CA ASN A 221 -2.22 -9.47 10.60
C ASN A 221 -1.72 -10.84 11.11
N PHE A 222 -0.53 -10.87 11.70
CA PHE A 222 0.09 -12.11 12.19
C PHE A 222 -0.10 -12.23 13.69
N GLN A 223 -1.01 -13.09 14.14
CA GLN A 223 -1.32 -13.31 15.55
C GLN A 223 -1.62 -14.79 15.84
N GLN A 224 -1.12 -15.28 16.97
CA GLN A 224 -1.47 -16.61 17.46
C GLN A 224 -2.93 -16.66 17.92
N ASP A 225 -3.35 -15.67 18.71
CA ASP A 225 -4.72 -15.46 19.12
C ASP A 225 -5.22 -14.07 18.66
N ASN A 226 -6.36 -14.07 17.98
CA ASN A 226 -7.05 -12.86 17.49
C ASN A 226 -8.04 -12.30 18.52
N PHE A 227 -8.10 -12.87 19.73
CA PHE A 227 -8.98 -12.46 20.82
C PHE A 227 -10.49 -12.50 20.48
N GLY A 228 -10.84 -13.20 19.39
CA GLY A 228 -12.17 -13.20 18.78
C GLY A 228 -12.54 -11.87 18.10
N ARG A 229 -11.57 -11.14 17.54
CA ARG A 229 -11.79 -9.87 16.81
C ARG A 229 -11.98 -10.04 15.29
N GLY A 230 -11.94 -11.27 14.79
CA GLY A 230 -12.14 -11.61 13.38
C GLY A 230 -10.92 -12.30 12.78
N ALA A 231 -11.02 -12.63 11.48
CA ALA A 231 -10.00 -13.31 10.69
C ALA A 231 -9.52 -14.64 11.27
N LEU A 232 -8.50 -15.25 10.67
CA LEU A 232 -7.89 -16.49 11.14
C LEU A 232 -6.66 -16.17 12.00
N GLY A 233 -6.57 -16.78 13.19
CA GLY A 233 -5.35 -16.73 14.01
C GLY A 233 -4.44 -17.93 13.76
N ASN A 234 -3.61 -18.29 14.73
CA ASN A 234 -2.55 -19.31 14.64
C ASN A 234 -1.48 -19.00 13.59
N ASP A 235 -1.25 -17.72 13.31
CA ASP A 235 -0.41 -17.31 12.20
C ASP A 235 0.68 -16.29 12.58
N ARG A 236 1.04 -16.24 13.88
CA ARG A 236 2.22 -15.49 14.34
C ARG A 236 3.46 -15.79 13.50
N VAL A 237 4.30 -14.78 13.31
CA VAL A 237 5.52 -14.91 12.49
C VAL A 237 6.46 -15.96 13.10
N SER A 238 7.03 -16.84 12.28
CA SER A 238 8.21 -17.63 12.58
C SER A 238 9.43 -16.77 12.23
N SER A 239 10.10 -16.23 13.24
CA SER A 239 11.28 -15.36 13.09
C SER A 239 12.54 -16.19 13.32
N GLU A 240 13.11 -16.66 12.22
CA GLU A 240 14.23 -17.61 12.16
C GLU A 240 15.54 -16.82 12.04
N GLY A 241 16.27 -16.75 13.17
CA GLY A 241 17.56 -16.09 13.29
C GLY A 241 18.71 -17.01 12.89
N GLN A 242 19.70 -16.44 12.20
CA GLN A 242 20.87 -17.14 11.69
C GLN A 242 20.57 -18.38 10.84
N ASP A 243 19.45 -18.38 10.14
CA ASP A 243 18.97 -19.50 9.32
C ASP A 243 20.09 -20.07 8.45
N SER A 244 20.31 -21.38 8.55
CA SER A 244 21.46 -22.06 7.92
C SER A 244 21.31 -22.35 6.42
N SER A 245 20.14 -22.08 5.83
CA SER A 245 19.88 -22.33 4.41
C SER A 245 20.52 -21.29 3.48
N GLY A 246 21.01 -20.17 4.02
CA GLY A 246 21.63 -19.10 3.24
C GLY A 246 22.64 -18.24 4.01
N THR A 247 23.27 -17.32 3.26
CA THR A 247 24.12 -16.24 3.79
C THR A 247 23.95 -14.99 2.92
N ASN A 248 24.34 -13.82 3.44
CA ASN A 248 24.36 -12.54 2.72
C ASN A 248 23.00 -12.13 2.13
N ASN A 249 21.92 -12.51 2.81
CA ASN A 249 20.56 -12.23 2.37
C ASN A 249 19.60 -12.31 3.57
N ALA A 250 18.32 -12.11 3.30
CA ALA A 250 17.22 -12.52 4.16
C ALA A 250 16.00 -12.80 3.25
N ASN A 251 14.90 -13.31 3.79
CA ASN A 251 13.62 -13.38 3.07
C ASN A 251 12.43 -13.53 4.01
N PHE A 252 11.25 -13.23 3.48
CA PHE A 252 9.97 -13.49 4.13
C PHE A 252 9.00 -14.24 3.21
N SER A 253 8.48 -15.37 3.68
CA SER A 253 7.39 -16.11 3.02
C SER A 253 6.05 -15.75 3.64
N THR A 254 5.10 -15.29 2.82
CA THR A 254 3.78 -14.84 3.27
C THR A 254 2.68 -15.78 2.76
N PRO A 255 2.31 -16.82 3.51
CA PRO A 255 1.06 -17.53 3.22
C PRO A 255 -0.15 -16.65 3.55
N ALA A 256 -1.32 -17.07 3.06
CA ALA A 256 -2.59 -16.47 3.41
C ALA A 256 -2.85 -16.52 4.93
N ASP A 257 -3.78 -15.65 5.38
CA ASP A 257 -4.31 -15.58 6.73
C ASP A 257 -4.56 -16.96 7.36
N GLY A 258 -4.12 -17.15 8.61
CA GLY A 258 -4.11 -18.45 9.28
C GLY A 258 -2.87 -19.32 9.00
N GLY A 259 -2.04 -18.96 8.02
CA GLY A 259 -0.71 -19.52 7.80
C GLY A 259 0.38 -18.62 8.37
N ARG A 260 1.32 -19.19 9.14
CA ARG A 260 2.43 -18.43 9.75
C ARG A 260 3.33 -17.81 8.68
N GLY A 261 3.54 -16.50 8.76
CA GLY A 261 4.63 -15.84 8.02
C GLY A 261 5.97 -16.41 8.46
N ARG A 262 6.91 -16.64 7.53
CA ARG A 262 8.24 -17.18 7.84
C ARG A 262 9.32 -16.21 7.42
N MET A 263 10.03 -15.64 8.39
CA MET A 263 11.13 -14.71 8.18
C MET A 263 12.44 -15.42 8.45
N GLN A 264 13.33 -15.46 7.46
CA GLN A 264 14.63 -16.13 7.53
C GLN A 264 15.74 -15.08 7.46
N MET A 265 16.43 -14.87 8.58
CA MET A 265 17.53 -13.93 8.72
C MET A 265 18.86 -14.68 8.63
N TYR A 266 19.79 -14.23 7.79
CA TYR A 266 21.05 -14.93 7.59
C TYR A 266 22.27 -14.20 8.16
N ILE A 267 23.36 -14.96 8.28
CA ILE A 267 24.70 -14.43 8.52
C ILE A 267 25.21 -13.74 7.24
N PHE A 268 25.83 -12.57 7.41
CA PHE A 268 26.55 -11.85 6.38
C PHE A 268 28.05 -12.10 6.55
N THR A 269 28.66 -12.63 5.51
CA THR A 269 30.05 -13.09 5.54
C THR A 269 31.01 -11.93 5.32
N GLY A 270 31.95 -11.76 6.24
CA GLY A 270 33.03 -10.80 6.16
C GLY A 270 32.66 -9.35 6.53
N PRO A 271 33.68 -8.51 6.81
CA PRO A 271 35.02 -8.89 7.26
C PRO A 271 34.94 -9.72 8.55
N GLU A 272 35.94 -10.57 8.81
CA GLU A 272 36.03 -11.37 10.05
C GLU A 272 36.07 -10.46 11.29
N PRO A 273 35.27 -10.73 12.33
CA PRO A 273 34.16 -11.70 12.40
C PRO A 273 32.95 -11.30 11.55
N ASP A 274 32.32 -12.31 10.93
CA ASP A 274 31.04 -12.21 10.22
C ASP A 274 29.97 -11.45 11.02
N ARG A 275 29.03 -10.81 10.33
CA ARG A 275 27.93 -10.07 10.96
C ARG A 275 26.63 -10.83 10.91
N ASP A 276 25.83 -10.63 11.95
CA ASP A 276 24.52 -11.27 12.06
C ASP A 276 23.44 -10.33 11.51
N GLY A 277 22.77 -10.73 10.42
CA GLY A 277 21.62 -9.98 9.88
C GLY A 277 20.44 -9.93 10.85
N THR A 278 20.35 -10.90 11.78
CA THR A 278 19.27 -11.00 12.79
C THR A 278 19.22 -9.78 13.73
N THR A 279 20.30 -9.01 13.84
CA THR A 279 20.35 -7.78 14.66
C THR A 279 20.31 -6.48 13.84
N ASP A 280 20.25 -6.56 12.51
CA ASP A 280 20.10 -5.41 11.62
C ASP A 280 18.60 -5.17 11.40
N ILE A 281 18.03 -4.27 12.19
CA ILE A 281 16.59 -4.00 12.25
C ILE A 281 16.08 -3.34 10.98
N ASP A 282 16.93 -2.67 10.20
CA ASP A 282 16.56 -2.26 8.84
C ASP A 282 16.16 -3.46 7.99
N ILE A 283 16.94 -4.55 8.04
CA ILE A 283 16.66 -5.79 7.30
C ILE A 283 15.46 -6.52 7.93
N VAL A 284 15.39 -6.63 9.26
CA VAL A 284 14.25 -7.30 9.92
C VAL A 284 12.93 -6.63 9.57
N TYR A 285 12.85 -5.30 9.59
CA TYR A 285 11.63 -4.58 9.21
C TYR A 285 11.37 -4.62 7.71
N HIS A 286 12.41 -4.65 6.88
CA HIS A 286 12.27 -4.90 5.45
C HIS A 286 11.54 -6.24 5.22
N GLU A 287 12.03 -7.33 5.81
CA GLU A 287 11.42 -8.64 5.66
C GLU A 287 10.00 -8.70 6.25
N ALA A 288 9.79 -8.15 7.45
CA ALA A 288 8.46 -8.11 8.06
C ALA A 288 7.42 -7.35 7.19
N THR A 289 7.87 -6.34 6.45
CA THR A 289 7.00 -5.56 5.55
C THR A 289 6.61 -6.32 4.30
N HIS A 290 7.38 -7.31 3.84
CA HIS A 290 6.88 -8.25 2.84
C HIS A 290 5.64 -8.98 3.35
N GLY A 291 5.63 -9.41 4.62
CA GLY A 291 4.45 -9.97 5.28
C GLY A 291 3.24 -9.05 5.19
N THR A 292 3.41 -7.80 5.61
CA THR A 292 2.36 -6.77 5.61
C THR A 292 1.82 -6.49 4.22
N SER A 293 2.69 -6.14 3.28
CA SER A 293 2.29 -5.78 1.91
C SER A 293 1.62 -6.94 1.18
N ASN A 294 2.09 -8.18 1.36
CA ASN A 294 1.43 -9.35 0.77
C ASN A 294 0.08 -9.66 1.45
N ARG A 295 -0.05 -9.59 2.77
CA ARG A 295 -1.35 -9.84 3.44
C ARG A 295 -2.42 -8.84 3.03
N LEU A 296 -2.05 -7.55 2.95
CA LEU A 296 -2.96 -6.48 2.55
C LEU A 296 -3.39 -6.61 1.08
N HIS A 297 -2.49 -7.04 0.19
CA HIS A 297 -2.84 -7.32 -1.21
C HIS A 297 -3.27 -8.77 -1.41
N GLY A 298 -4.57 -8.99 -1.50
CA GLY A 298 -5.10 -10.30 -1.90
C GLY A 298 -4.75 -11.45 -0.96
N ASN A 299 -4.55 -11.18 0.34
CA ASN A 299 -4.29 -12.20 1.35
C ASN A 299 -3.08 -13.09 1.02
N GLY A 300 -1.97 -12.48 0.61
CA GLY A 300 -0.73 -13.20 0.28
C GLY A 300 -0.52 -13.45 -1.21
N SER A 301 -1.55 -13.28 -2.07
CA SER A 301 -1.44 -13.58 -3.50
C SER A 301 -1.56 -12.37 -4.43
N GLY A 302 -1.67 -11.15 -3.89
CA GLY A 302 -1.99 -9.95 -4.66
C GLY A 302 -0.82 -9.27 -5.34
N LEU A 303 0.43 -9.46 -4.91
CA LEU A 303 1.60 -8.89 -5.60
C LEU A 303 2.04 -9.78 -6.78
N SER A 304 1.15 -9.93 -7.77
CA SER A 304 1.27 -10.91 -8.87
C SER A 304 2.03 -10.44 -10.11
N LEU A 305 2.17 -9.12 -10.31
CA LEU A 305 2.96 -8.53 -11.40
C LEU A 305 4.40 -8.28 -10.95
N ASN A 306 5.37 -8.29 -11.88
CA ASN A 306 6.76 -7.93 -11.55
C ASN A 306 6.86 -6.51 -10.95
N MET A 307 6.14 -5.54 -11.52
CA MET A 307 6.06 -4.18 -10.97
C MET A 307 5.47 -4.16 -9.56
N SER A 308 4.41 -4.93 -9.29
CA SER A 308 3.83 -5.03 -7.94
C SER A 308 4.78 -5.67 -6.92
N ARG A 309 5.55 -6.67 -7.34
CA ARG A 309 6.61 -7.28 -6.52
C ARG A 309 7.73 -6.28 -6.24
N GLY A 310 8.08 -5.46 -7.23
CA GLY A 310 9.00 -4.34 -7.04
C GLY A 310 8.48 -3.32 -6.03
N MET A 311 7.19 -2.99 -6.01
CA MET A 311 6.62 -2.19 -4.93
C MET A 311 6.73 -2.89 -3.57
N GLY A 312 6.58 -4.22 -3.53
CA GLY A 312 6.90 -5.06 -2.37
C GLY A 312 8.25 -4.70 -1.73
N GLU A 313 9.32 -4.76 -2.52
CA GLU A 313 10.67 -4.35 -2.10
C GLU A 313 10.73 -2.89 -1.64
N GLY A 314 10.01 -2.01 -2.33
CA GLY A 314 10.03 -0.58 -2.06
C GLY A 314 9.29 -0.17 -0.78
N TRP A 315 8.14 -0.78 -0.48
CA TRP A 315 7.47 -0.62 0.80
C TRP A 315 8.35 -1.13 1.93
N SER A 316 9.00 -2.27 1.74
CA SER A 316 9.88 -2.85 2.75
C SER A 316 11.02 -1.92 3.16
N ASP A 317 11.72 -1.30 2.20
CA ASP A 317 12.70 -0.25 2.51
C ASP A 317 12.05 0.98 3.18
N PHE A 318 10.90 1.41 2.66
CA PHE A 318 10.24 2.63 3.15
C PHE A 318 9.78 2.50 4.62
N TYR A 319 9.15 1.39 4.99
CA TYR A 319 8.67 1.17 6.36
C TYR A 319 9.82 1.04 7.35
N ALA A 320 10.89 0.32 6.99
CA ALA A 320 12.09 0.23 7.80
C ALA A 320 12.65 1.64 8.12
N HIS A 321 12.94 2.43 7.08
CA HIS A 321 13.48 3.79 7.25
C HIS A 321 12.51 4.73 7.97
N ALA A 322 11.22 4.67 7.68
CA ALA A 322 10.24 5.55 8.29
C ALA A 322 10.04 5.25 9.79
N MET A 323 10.05 3.98 10.19
CA MET A 323 9.86 3.57 11.59
C MET A 323 11.14 3.74 12.43
N LEU A 324 12.32 3.63 11.82
CA LEU A 324 13.60 3.79 12.52
C LEU A 324 14.11 5.25 12.53
N SER A 325 13.59 6.12 11.67
CA SER A 325 13.89 7.55 11.71
C SER A 325 13.47 8.21 13.04
N GLU A 326 14.03 9.38 13.32
CA GLU A 326 13.78 10.17 14.53
C GLU A 326 13.49 11.67 14.23
N PRO A 327 12.89 12.44 15.16
CA PRO A 327 12.57 13.84 14.95
C PRO A 327 13.77 14.74 14.64
N GLY A 328 14.97 14.35 15.09
CA GLY A 328 16.21 15.10 14.88
C GLY A 328 16.78 14.94 13.48
N ASP A 329 16.28 13.98 12.71
CA ASP A 329 16.79 13.71 11.38
C ASP A 329 16.55 14.88 10.42
N PRO A 330 17.57 15.29 9.65
CA PRO A 330 17.38 16.24 8.59
C PRO A 330 16.44 15.66 7.53
N ILE A 331 15.50 16.50 7.07
CA ILE A 331 14.55 16.14 6.00
C ILE A 331 15.25 15.70 4.71
N ASN A 332 16.45 16.23 4.51
CA ASN A 332 17.34 15.97 3.39
C ASN A 332 18.50 15.02 3.79
N GLY A 333 18.28 14.14 4.76
CA GLY A 333 19.24 13.10 5.14
C GLY A 333 19.35 11.97 4.11
N VAL A 334 20.41 11.18 4.26
CA VAL A 334 20.71 9.97 3.49
C VAL A 334 20.38 8.76 4.37
N TYR A 335 19.64 7.80 3.85
CA TYR A 335 19.26 6.57 4.56
C TYR A 335 19.66 5.38 3.72
N THR A 336 19.99 4.28 4.36
CA THR A 336 20.50 3.10 3.67
C THR A 336 19.93 1.83 4.29
N THR A 337 19.89 0.74 3.52
CA THR A 337 19.43 -0.57 4.00
C THR A 337 20.63 -1.49 4.16
N GLY A 338 20.77 -2.12 5.34
CA GLY A 338 21.82 -3.08 5.63
C GLY A 338 23.22 -2.45 5.74
N GLY A 339 23.32 -1.19 6.17
CA GLY A 339 24.59 -0.48 6.28
C GLY A 339 25.57 -1.18 7.22
N TYR A 340 25.09 -1.77 8.31
CA TYR A 340 25.90 -2.48 9.29
C TYR A 340 26.52 -3.76 8.70
N VAL A 341 25.71 -4.61 8.06
CA VAL A 341 26.13 -5.92 7.55
C VAL A 341 26.96 -5.86 6.26
N LEU A 342 27.00 -4.73 5.56
CA LEU A 342 27.57 -4.60 4.21
C LEU A 342 29.01 -4.08 4.14
N VAL A 343 29.64 -3.77 5.27
CA VAL A 343 31.07 -3.43 5.27
C VAL A 343 31.90 -4.64 4.80
N THR A 344 32.92 -4.42 3.98
CA THR A 344 33.90 -5.45 3.58
C THR A 344 35.32 -4.91 3.76
N PRO A 345 36.38 -5.75 3.77
CA PRO A 345 37.76 -5.25 3.85
C PRO A 345 38.15 -4.24 2.76
N SER A 346 37.43 -4.23 1.64
CA SER A 346 37.67 -3.34 0.50
C SER A 346 36.53 -2.33 0.25
N TYR A 347 35.50 -2.31 1.09
CA TYR A 347 34.31 -1.49 0.91
C TYR A 347 33.83 -0.88 2.22
N PHE A 348 33.97 0.44 2.32
CA PHE A 348 33.57 1.26 3.48
C PHE A 348 32.48 2.29 3.16
N GLY A 349 31.91 2.23 1.94
CA GLY A 349 30.78 3.08 1.52
C GLY A 349 29.42 2.53 1.99
N ASN A 350 29.42 1.57 2.92
CA ASN A 350 28.26 0.79 3.37
C ASN A 350 27.16 1.66 4.00
N PHE A 351 27.51 2.70 4.76
CA PHE A 351 26.49 3.63 5.30
C PHE A 351 26.00 4.67 4.30
N TYR A 352 26.61 4.77 3.11
CA TYR A 352 26.07 5.59 2.01
C TYR A 352 25.16 4.76 1.11
N TYR A 353 25.62 3.62 0.58
CA TYR A 353 24.80 2.84 -0.37
C TYR A 353 24.02 1.70 0.25
N GLY A 354 24.60 1.02 1.26
CA GLY A 354 24.08 -0.25 1.76
C GLY A 354 23.91 -1.26 0.63
N ILE A 355 22.79 -1.98 0.62
CA ILE A 355 22.51 -2.98 -0.43
C ILE A 355 22.02 -2.39 -1.76
N ARG A 356 21.53 -1.14 -1.78
CA ARG A 356 20.85 -0.52 -2.94
C ARG A 356 21.84 0.20 -3.87
N ARG A 357 21.40 0.53 -5.09
CA ARG A 357 22.23 1.23 -6.09
C ARG A 357 22.55 2.66 -5.67
N PHE A 358 21.59 3.34 -5.05
CA PHE A 358 21.72 4.68 -4.46
C PHE A 358 21.13 4.68 -3.04
N PRO A 359 21.60 5.57 -2.14
CA PRO A 359 20.91 5.79 -0.87
C PRO A 359 19.46 6.20 -1.08
N LYS A 360 18.65 6.06 -0.03
CA LYS A 360 17.39 6.79 0.05
C LYS A 360 17.66 8.25 0.43
N ALA A 361 17.21 9.18 -0.40
CA ALA A 361 17.27 10.62 -0.16
C ALA A 361 16.21 11.33 -1.01
N VAL A 362 15.74 12.49 -0.56
CA VAL A 362 14.90 13.36 -1.41
C VAL A 362 15.71 13.89 -2.60
N MET A 363 15.09 14.06 -3.76
CA MET A 363 15.78 14.42 -5.00
C MET A 363 16.39 15.82 -4.94
N ALA A 364 15.72 16.73 -4.22
CA ALA A 364 16.23 18.08 -3.98
C ALA A 364 17.46 18.09 -3.05
N PHE A 365 17.78 16.98 -2.40
CA PHE A 365 19.01 16.86 -1.64
C PHE A 365 20.20 16.71 -2.59
N THR A 366 20.69 17.86 -3.02
CA THR A 366 21.93 18.04 -3.74
C THR A 366 23.04 18.45 -2.77
N GLY A 367 24.29 18.21 -3.16
CA GLY A 367 25.44 18.46 -2.27
C GLY A 367 26.66 17.62 -2.61
N GLY A 368 26.45 16.56 -3.40
CA GLY A 368 27.54 15.82 -4.03
C GLY A 368 28.21 16.59 -5.18
N PRO A 369 29.21 15.96 -5.83
CA PRO A 369 29.93 16.53 -6.95
C PRO A 369 29.00 17.12 -8.01
N ASN A 370 29.29 18.36 -8.44
CA ASN A 370 28.50 19.11 -9.42
C ASN A 370 27.06 19.42 -8.99
N ASN A 371 26.77 19.44 -7.68
CA ASN A 371 25.43 19.70 -7.13
C ASN A 371 24.35 18.75 -7.67
N ARG A 372 24.73 17.49 -7.89
CA ARG A 372 23.83 16.41 -8.33
C ARG A 372 23.09 15.79 -7.13
N PRO A 373 21.92 15.18 -7.36
CA PRO A 373 21.17 14.49 -6.32
C PRO A 373 21.90 13.24 -5.81
N HIS A 374 21.78 12.94 -4.52
CA HIS A 374 22.31 11.69 -3.95
C HIS A 374 21.54 10.44 -4.40
N ASN A 375 20.28 10.62 -4.80
CA ASN A 375 19.44 9.61 -5.44
C ASN A 375 18.69 10.24 -6.63
N PRO A 376 19.11 9.96 -7.88
CA PRO A 376 18.52 10.55 -9.07
C PRO A 376 17.24 9.84 -9.56
N LEU A 377 16.90 8.67 -9.00
CA LEU A 377 15.98 7.75 -9.63
C LEU A 377 14.58 8.33 -9.85
N THR A 378 14.03 8.20 -11.06
CA THR A 378 12.64 8.55 -11.42
C THR A 378 11.88 7.34 -11.94
N PHE A 379 10.60 7.53 -12.25
CA PHE A 379 9.77 6.51 -12.85
C PHE A 379 10.35 5.99 -14.17
N ALA A 380 11.05 6.82 -14.95
CA ALA A 380 11.70 6.37 -16.18
C ALA A 380 12.79 5.31 -15.96
N ASP A 381 13.40 5.25 -14.76
CA ASP A 381 14.51 4.34 -14.46
C ASP A 381 14.12 2.88 -14.27
N ILE A 382 12.83 2.55 -14.30
CA ILE A 382 12.37 1.16 -14.41
C ILE A 382 12.28 0.69 -15.86
N ASP A 383 12.28 1.61 -16.84
CA ASP A 383 12.28 1.28 -18.26
C ASP A 383 13.72 1.09 -18.76
N GLY A 384 14.06 -0.12 -19.19
CA GLY A 384 15.40 -0.45 -19.68
C GLY A 384 15.84 0.34 -20.92
N SER A 385 14.94 1.03 -21.62
CA SER A 385 15.26 1.92 -22.74
C SER A 385 15.46 3.38 -22.35
N GLN A 386 15.10 3.77 -21.12
CA GLN A 386 15.16 5.16 -20.62
C GLN A 386 16.08 5.32 -19.41
N ILE A 387 16.40 4.24 -18.69
CA ILE A 387 17.21 4.24 -17.47
C ILE A 387 18.50 5.06 -17.61
N ASN A 388 18.73 5.95 -16.65
CA ASN A 388 19.94 6.76 -16.53
C ASN A 388 20.47 6.71 -15.09
N LEU A 389 21.60 6.02 -14.89
CA LEU A 389 22.25 5.94 -13.57
C LEU A 389 23.46 6.89 -13.45
N ASN A 390 23.70 7.77 -14.42
CA ASN A 390 24.90 8.61 -14.50
C ASN A 390 24.69 10.07 -14.06
N ASP A 391 23.50 10.39 -13.59
CA ASP A 391 23.06 11.72 -13.14
C ASP A 391 23.03 11.87 -11.61
N GLY A 392 23.35 10.82 -10.86
CA GLY A 392 23.60 10.88 -9.43
C GLY A 392 24.91 11.60 -9.06
N ALA A 393 25.00 12.00 -7.78
CA ALA A 393 26.19 12.57 -7.15
C ALA A 393 27.42 11.66 -7.26
N PHE A 394 27.20 10.36 -7.14
CA PHE A 394 28.22 9.31 -7.26
C PHE A 394 27.68 8.19 -8.17
N ALA A 395 28.59 7.36 -8.69
CA ALA A 395 28.21 6.21 -9.50
C ALA A 395 27.37 5.21 -8.67
N PRO A 396 26.42 4.48 -9.27
CA PRO A 396 25.63 3.50 -8.54
C PRO A 396 26.54 2.37 -7.99
N ARG A 397 26.19 1.82 -6.82
CA ARG A 397 26.93 0.70 -6.21
C ARG A 397 26.95 -0.55 -7.10
N GLY A 398 25.87 -0.77 -7.85
CA GLY A 398 25.68 -1.95 -8.69
C GLY A 398 24.77 -1.68 -9.88
N GLY A 399 24.55 -2.69 -10.70
CA GLY A 399 23.68 -2.63 -11.87
C GLY A 399 22.77 -3.84 -11.97
N GLY A 400 21.99 -3.91 -13.05
CA GLY A 400 21.05 -4.99 -13.32
C GLY A 400 19.98 -4.54 -14.29
N ALA A 401 19.00 -5.41 -14.55
CA ALA A 401 17.81 -5.02 -15.31
C ALA A 401 17.06 -3.90 -14.57
N ALA A 402 16.61 -2.89 -15.32
CA ALA A 402 15.96 -1.69 -14.79
C ALA A 402 14.73 -2.01 -13.91
N ASP A 403 13.92 -2.96 -14.36
CA ASP A 403 12.70 -3.43 -13.70
C ASP A 403 12.91 -4.68 -12.82
N GLN A 404 14.14 -5.09 -12.54
CA GLN A 404 14.39 -6.12 -11.52
C GLN A 404 13.76 -5.64 -10.20
N VAL A 405 13.09 -6.54 -9.46
CA VAL A 405 12.20 -6.12 -8.36
C VAL A 405 12.87 -5.20 -7.32
N HIS A 406 14.13 -5.42 -6.95
CA HIS A 406 14.84 -4.53 -6.02
C HIS A 406 15.15 -3.17 -6.67
N ASN A 407 15.56 -3.17 -7.94
CA ASN A 407 15.82 -1.95 -8.71
C ASN A 407 14.54 -1.11 -8.89
N ALA A 408 13.40 -1.74 -9.18
CA ALA A 408 12.11 -1.07 -9.23
C ALA A 408 11.66 -0.59 -7.84
N GLY A 409 11.90 -1.39 -6.80
CA GLY A 409 11.60 -1.04 -5.41
C GLY A 409 12.33 0.20 -4.92
N GLU A 410 13.58 0.42 -5.36
CA GLU A 410 14.31 1.65 -5.08
C GLU A 410 13.56 2.90 -5.59
N VAL A 411 12.97 2.83 -6.79
CA VAL A 411 12.18 3.91 -7.40
C VAL A 411 10.90 4.15 -6.59
N TRP A 412 10.14 3.08 -6.30
CA TRP A 412 8.91 3.16 -5.51
C TRP A 412 9.15 3.76 -4.12
N SER A 413 10.11 3.19 -3.39
CA SER A 413 10.49 3.65 -2.06
C SER A 413 10.95 5.12 -2.07
N SER A 414 11.63 5.55 -3.13
CA SER A 414 12.06 6.96 -3.26
C SER A 414 10.89 7.91 -3.50
N ALA A 415 9.88 7.49 -4.27
CA ALA A 415 8.63 8.25 -4.42
C ALA A 415 7.87 8.38 -3.09
N LEU A 416 7.76 7.30 -2.31
CA LEU A 416 7.16 7.36 -0.98
C LEU A 416 7.93 8.31 -0.05
N TRP A 417 9.25 8.37 -0.18
CA TRP A 417 10.08 9.26 0.63
C TRP A 417 9.94 10.74 0.28
N GLU A 418 9.74 11.09 -1.00
CA GLU A 418 9.40 12.47 -1.40
C GLU A 418 8.12 12.93 -0.73
N VAL A 419 7.08 12.09 -0.74
CA VAL A 419 5.81 12.41 -0.11
C VAL A 419 5.99 12.54 1.40
N ARG A 420 6.68 11.59 2.04
CA ARG A 420 7.03 11.68 3.47
C ARG A 420 7.66 13.03 3.81
N ALA A 421 8.60 13.49 2.98
CA ALA A 421 9.28 14.75 3.21
C ALA A 421 8.34 15.96 3.17
N LYS A 422 7.33 15.96 2.29
CA LYS A 422 6.28 17.01 2.28
C LYS A 422 5.46 16.99 3.57
N PHE A 423 5.00 15.82 3.99
CA PHE A 423 4.22 15.67 5.22
C PHE A 423 5.00 16.10 6.45
N VAL A 424 6.25 15.65 6.60
CA VAL A 424 7.11 16.03 7.73
C VAL A 424 7.42 17.52 7.72
N THR A 425 7.66 18.13 6.55
CA THR A 425 7.89 19.57 6.45
C THR A 425 6.68 20.38 6.90
N ARG A 426 5.46 19.96 6.52
CA ARG A 426 4.22 20.69 6.84
C ARG A 426 3.71 20.43 8.25
N LEU A 427 3.80 19.19 8.73
CA LEU A 427 3.14 18.73 9.96
C LEU A 427 4.11 18.45 11.12
N GLY A 428 5.43 18.52 10.87
CA GLY A 428 6.44 18.00 11.79
C GLY A 428 6.61 16.49 11.67
N TRP A 429 7.72 15.97 12.20
CA TRP A 429 8.08 14.55 12.05
C TRP A 429 7.03 13.61 12.65
N GLU A 430 6.60 13.83 13.89
CA GLU A 430 5.72 12.87 14.59
C GLU A 430 4.37 12.69 13.88
N VAL A 431 3.70 13.80 13.56
CA VAL A 431 2.41 13.78 12.87
C VAL A 431 2.57 13.42 11.40
N GLY A 432 3.56 14.01 10.72
CA GLY A 432 3.78 13.82 9.28
C GLY A 432 4.20 12.40 8.92
N ASN A 433 5.17 11.84 9.64
CA ASN A 433 5.66 10.48 9.41
C ASN A 433 4.54 9.46 9.62
N ARG A 434 3.84 9.53 10.76
CA ARG A 434 2.74 8.63 11.08
C ARG A 434 1.58 8.74 10.09
N ARG A 435 1.18 9.97 9.73
CA ARG A 435 0.07 10.22 8.81
C ARG A 435 0.37 9.67 7.42
N TRP A 436 1.61 9.80 6.96
CA TRP A 436 2.00 9.24 5.68
C TRP A 436 2.04 7.71 5.69
N LEU A 437 2.62 7.09 6.74
CA LEU A 437 2.54 5.64 6.94
C LEU A 437 1.09 5.13 6.93
N GLN A 438 0.17 5.88 7.55
CA GLN A 438 -1.26 5.55 7.55
C GLN A 438 -1.83 5.51 6.12
N PHE A 439 -1.64 6.57 5.32
CA PHE A 439 -2.16 6.59 3.94
C PHE A 439 -1.52 5.53 3.04
N VAL A 440 -0.23 5.22 3.24
CA VAL A 440 0.41 4.12 2.52
C VAL A 440 -0.20 2.78 2.93
N THR A 441 -0.43 2.53 4.23
CA THR A 441 -1.09 1.30 4.72
C THR A 441 -2.50 1.15 4.16
N ASP A 442 -3.24 2.25 4.09
CA ASP A 442 -4.62 2.25 3.60
C ASP A 442 -4.69 2.15 2.08
N GLY A 443 -3.74 2.73 1.35
CA GLY A 443 -3.59 2.51 -0.09
C GLY A 443 -3.44 1.03 -0.43
N MET A 444 -2.58 0.31 0.30
CA MET A 444 -2.38 -1.14 0.13
C MET A 444 -3.66 -1.96 0.37
N LYS A 445 -4.59 -1.47 1.22
CA LYS A 445 -5.91 -2.12 1.43
C LYS A 445 -6.87 -1.86 0.27
N LEU A 446 -6.78 -0.70 -0.36
CA LEU A 446 -7.68 -0.26 -1.43
C LEU A 446 -7.24 -0.71 -2.83
N ALA A 447 -5.95 -0.95 -3.01
CA ALA A 447 -5.37 -1.27 -4.31
C ALA A 447 -5.90 -2.59 -4.89
N PRO A 448 -6.02 -2.70 -6.23
CA PRO A 448 -6.42 -3.94 -6.88
C PRO A 448 -5.33 -5.01 -6.73
N LEU A 449 -5.66 -6.26 -7.08
CA LEU A 449 -4.64 -7.31 -7.23
C LEU A 449 -3.71 -6.97 -8.40
N GLY A 450 -2.42 -7.23 -8.22
CA GLY A 450 -1.37 -6.90 -9.17
C GLY A 450 -1.30 -5.40 -9.46
N PRO A 451 -1.22 -4.52 -8.44
CA PRO A 451 -1.22 -3.09 -8.71
C PRO A 451 0.06 -2.70 -9.47
N THR A 452 -0.08 -1.76 -10.39
CA THR A 452 1.03 -1.00 -10.96
C THR A 452 1.40 0.18 -10.05
N PHE A 453 2.54 0.83 -10.28
CA PHE A 453 2.93 2.03 -9.52
C PHE A 453 1.85 3.13 -9.54
N LEU A 454 1.22 3.34 -10.71
CA LEU A 454 0.24 4.41 -10.87
C LEU A 454 -1.11 4.04 -10.22
N THR A 455 -1.52 2.78 -10.32
CA THR A 455 -2.75 2.33 -9.62
C THR A 455 -2.58 2.37 -8.11
N GLU A 456 -1.39 2.08 -7.59
CA GLU A 456 -1.11 2.16 -6.16
C GLU A 456 -1.05 3.61 -5.67
N ARG A 457 -0.38 4.49 -6.42
CA ARG A 457 -0.43 5.94 -6.18
C ARG A 457 -1.88 6.43 -6.06
N ASP A 458 -2.73 6.00 -6.99
CA ASP A 458 -4.14 6.40 -7.03
C ASP A 458 -4.94 5.80 -5.84
N ALA A 459 -4.61 4.58 -5.40
CA ALA A 459 -5.20 3.98 -4.20
C ALA A 459 -4.82 4.75 -2.91
N ILE A 460 -3.55 5.17 -2.79
CA ILE A 460 -3.10 6.03 -1.67
C ILE A 460 -3.81 7.39 -1.71
N LEU A 461 -3.97 7.99 -2.90
CA LEU A 461 -4.73 9.23 -3.07
C LEU A 461 -6.19 9.06 -2.67
N ALA A 462 -6.82 7.93 -3.02
CA ALA A 462 -8.18 7.62 -2.61
C ALA A 462 -8.29 7.50 -1.08
N ALA A 463 -7.33 6.86 -0.41
CA ALA A 463 -7.27 6.80 1.05
C ALA A 463 -7.18 8.20 1.69
N ALA A 464 -6.34 9.07 1.12
CA ALA A 464 -6.19 10.45 1.58
C ALA A 464 -7.43 11.32 1.32
N GLN A 465 -8.15 11.09 0.21
CA GLN A 465 -9.42 11.76 -0.07
C GLN A 465 -10.54 11.31 0.88
N ALA A 466 -10.55 10.03 1.27
CA ALA A 466 -11.57 9.46 2.15
C ALA A 466 -11.39 9.88 3.62
N SER A 467 -10.15 9.99 4.11
CA SER A 467 -9.87 10.16 5.55
C SER A 467 -8.92 11.32 5.89
N GLY A 468 -8.36 11.97 4.87
CA GLY A 468 -7.41 13.07 5.01
C GLY A 468 -8.01 14.46 4.79
N THR A 469 -7.14 15.38 4.42
CA THR A 469 -7.48 16.76 4.05
C THR A 469 -7.00 17.05 2.64
N GLY A 470 -7.55 18.11 2.02
CA GLY A 470 -7.09 18.53 0.70
C GLY A 470 -5.59 18.84 0.63
N ALA A 471 -5.00 19.37 1.72
CA ALA A 471 -3.55 19.60 1.81
C ALA A 471 -2.74 18.29 1.79
N ASP A 472 -3.28 17.20 2.32
CA ASP A 472 -2.64 15.88 2.24
C ASP A 472 -2.63 15.38 0.80
N VAL A 473 -3.75 15.53 0.08
CA VAL A 473 -3.85 15.19 -1.35
C VAL A 473 -2.86 16.00 -2.19
N THR A 474 -2.71 17.29 -1.92
CA THR A 474 -1.74 18.15 -2.60
C THR A 474 -0.30 17.70 -2.37
N ASP A 475 0.07 17.36 -1.12
CA ASP A 475 1.43 16.88 -0.81
C ASP A 475 1.74 15.53 -1.48
N ILE A 476 0.76 14.62 -1.53
CA ILE A 476 0.90 13.31 -2.18
C ILE A 476 1.18 13.51 -3.67
N TRP A 477 0.36 14.30 -4.38
CA TRP A 477 0.58 14.59 -5.79
C TRP A 477 1.94 15.26 -6.04
N ALA A 478 2.33 16.23 -5.21
CA ALA A 478 3.60 16.91 -5.34
C ALA A 478 4.80 15.97 -5.15
N GLY A 479 4.74 15.05 -4.17
CA GLY A 479 5.82 14.09 -3.93
C GLY A 479 5.97 13.07 -5.06
N PHE A 480 4.87 12.48 -5.53
CA PHE A 480 4.92 11.55 -6.65
C PHE A 480 5.36 12.20 -7.97
N ALA A 481 4.90 13.43 -8.23
CA ALA A 481 5.30 14.19 -9.42
C ALA A 481 6.81 14.44 -9.47
N ILE A 482 7.49 14.68 -8.33
CA ILE A 482 8.97 14.85 -8.29
C ILE A 482 9.69 13.64 -8.88
N ARG A 483 9.14 12.43 -8.71
CA ARG A 483 9.74 11.17 -9.18
C ARG A 483 9.13 10.68 -10.49
N GLY A 484 8.51 11.57 -11.27
CA GLY A 484 7.98 11.23 -12.60
C GLY A 484 6.65 10.45 -12.58
N MET A 485 5.98 10.38 -11.43
CA MET A 485 4.67 9.72 -11.27
C MET A 485 3.52 10.75 -11.16
N GLY A 486 3.62 11.83 -11.93
CA GLY A 486 2.61 12.89 -12.07
C GLY A 486 1.33 12.44 -12.78
N PHE A 487 0.36 13.34 -12.88
CA PHE A 487 -1.01 13.01 -13.28
C PHE A 487 -1.11 12.32 -14.64
N SER A 488 -0.35 12.80 -15.64
CA SER A 488 -0.37 12.24 -16.99
C SER A 488 0.60 11.09 -17.23
N ALA A 489 1.29 10.61 -16.19
CA ALA A 489 2.21 9.46 -16.30
C ALA A 489 1.44 8.21 -16.78
N SER A 490 2.11 7.33 -17.51
CA SER A 490 1.47 6.14 -18.09
C SER A 490 2.38 4.93 -18.13
N ILE A 491 1.77 3.74 -18.22
CA ILE A 491 2.46 2.45 -18.30
C ILE A 491 1.99 1.74 -19.56
N GLN A 492 2.94 1.40 -20.44
CA GLN A 492 2.69 0.61 -21.65
C GLN A 492 3.02 -0.86 -21.44
N ASN A 493 3.96 -1.18 -20.56
CA ASN A 493 4.32 -2.54 -20.18
C ASN A 493 4.80 -2.59 -18.73
N THR A 494 4.25 -3.50 -17.94
CA THR A 494 4.55 -3.66 -16.50
C THR A 494 5.87 -4.41 -16.24
N GLY A 495 6.48 -4.98 -17.26
CA GLY A 495 7.79 -5.64 -17.19
C GLY A 495 7.76 -7.05 -16.59
N SER A 496 8.89 -7.74 -16.72
CA SER A 496 9.10 -9.11 -16.23
C SER A 496 10.38 -9.26 -15.41
N GLY A 497 11.06 -8.15 -15.08
CA GLY A 497 12.34 -8.17 -14.37
C GLY A 497 13.54 -8.38 -15.29
N SER A 498 13.36 -8.17 -16.59
CA SER A 498 14.36 -8.41 -17.65
C SER A 498 14.66 -7.15 -18.48
N GLY A 499 14.29 -5.97 -17.99
CA GLY A 499 14.50 -4.66 -18.61
C GLY A 499 13.43 -4.28 -19.65
N ASN A 500 12.26 -4.93 -19.61
CA ASN A 500 11.22 -4.79 -20.64
C ASN A 500 9.98 -3.99 -20.17
N ALA A 501 9.97 -3.47 -18.95
CA ALA A 501 8.98 -2.46 -18.56
C ALA A 501 9.07 -1.24 -19.50
N ARG A 502 7.90 -0.65 -19.79
CA ARG A 502 7.78 0.55 -20.64
C ARG A 502 6.84 1.52 -19.96
N VAL A 503 7.35 2.70 -19.64
CA VAL A 503 6.60 3.74 -18.94
C VAL A 503 6.88 5.10 -19.55
N THR A 504 5.96 6.04 -19.37
CA THR A 504 6.17 7.44 -19.70
C THR A 504 6.01 8.22 -18.40
N GLU A 505 7.09 8.88 -17.96
CA GLU A 505 7.03 9.75 -16.80
C GLU A 505 6.25 11.03 -17.08
N ALA A 506 5.68 11.59 -16.03
CA ALA A 506 5.12 12.92 -16.06
C ALA A 506 5.35 13.62 -14.73
N PHE A 507 5.43 14.95 -14.78
CA PHE A 507 5.71 15.80 -13.61
C PHE A 507 4.57 16.78 -13.33
N ASP A 508 3.46 16.66 -14.07
CA ASP A 508 2.29 17.52 -13.94
C ASP A 508 1.44 17.12 -12.72
N LEU A 509 0.74 18.12 -12.18
CA LEU A 509 -0.25 17.94 -11.12
C LEU A 509 -1.64 17.80 -11.74
N PRO A 510 -2.60 17.15 -11.05
CA PRO A 510 -3.95 16.98 -11.58
C PRO A 510 -4.64 18.33 -11.82
N ASN A 511 -5.56 18.33 -12.78
CA ASN A 511 -6.48 19.43 -13.03
C ASN A 511 -7.94 18.94 -12.86
N LEU A 512 -8.91 19.79 -13.15
CA LEU A 512 -10.32 19.43 -13.16
C LEU A 512 -10.59 18.31 -14.17
N VAL A 513 -11.41 17.34 -13.77
CA VAL A 513 -11.81 16.21 -14.60
C VAL A 513 -13.30 16.26 -14.90
N GLN A 514 -13.69 15.73 -16.06
CA GLN A 514 -15.09 15.63 -16.45
C GLN A 514 -15.65 14.27 -16.02
N VAL A 515 -16.27 14.26 -14.84
CA VAL A 515 -16.95 13.11 -14.22
C VAL A 515 -18.16 13.64 -13.44
N PRO A 516 -19.34 13.00 -13.49
CA PRO A 516 -19.72 11.84 -14.34
C PRO A 516 -19.74 12.22 -15.83
N THR A 517 -20.01 11.30 -16.75
CA THR A 517 -20.12 11.58 -18.21
C THR A 517 -21.09 12.75 -18.50
N PHE A 518 -20.75 13.62 -19.46
CA PHE A 518 -21.62 14.70 -19.89
C PHE A 518 -22.88 14.14 -20.55
N SER A 519 -23.96 14.92 -20.53
CA SER A 519 -25.20 14.58 -21.24
C SER A 519 -25.59 15.70 -22.19
N PHE A 520 -26.52 15.42 -23.10
CA PHE A 520 -27.09 16.42 -23.99
C PHE A 520 -28.61 16.34 -23.97
N SER A 521 -29.25 17.45 -24.32
CA SER A 521 -30.68 17.53 -24.64
C SER A 521 -30.83 18.17 -26.02
N ASP A 522 -31.67 17.57 -26.85
CA ASP A 522 -32.12 18.12 -28.13
C ASP A 522 -33.42 18.96 -27.99
N SER A 523 -33.80 19.33 -26.76
CA SER A 523 -34.97 20.20 -26.54
C SER A 523 -34.88 21.57 -27.24
N THR A 524 -33.69 21.98 -27.66
CA THR A 524 -33.42 23.22 -28.42
C THR A 524 -33.41 23.01 -29.94
N GLY A 525 -33.38 21.77 -30.43
CA GLY A 525 -33.56 21.38 -31.83
C GLY A 525 -35.00 20.94 -32.08
N ASN A 526 -35.19 19.71 -32.59
CA ASN A 526 -36.53 19.19 -32.90
C ASN A 526 -37.17 18.38 -31.77
N GLY A 527 -36.39 18.02 -30.73
CA GLY A 527 -36.87 17.36 -29.53
C GLY A 527 -37.08 15.85 -29.67
N ASN A 528 -36.53 15.20 -30.69
CA ASN A 528 -36.64 13.75 -30.87
C ASN A 528 -35.65 12.94 -30.00
N GLY A 529 -34.73 13.63 -29.32
CA GLY A 529 -33.77 13.03 -28.41
C GLY A 529 -32.45 12.59 -29.07
N TYR A 530 -32.24 12.92 -30.34
CA TYR A 530 -31.04 12.56 -31.08
C TYR A 530 -30.30 13.82 -31.56
N PRO A 531 -28.95 13.83 -31.54
CA PRO A 531 -28.19 14.92 -32.14
C PRO A 531 -28.28 14.89 -33.66
N GLU A 532 -28.87 15.88 -34.33
CA GLU A 532 -28.94 15.87 -35.80
C GLU A 532 -28.18 17.03 -36.46
N PRO A 533 -27.76 16.89 -37.72
CA PRO A 533 -27.03 17.94 -38.43
C PRO A 533 -27.82 19.25 -38.50
N GLY A 534 -27.21 20.34 -38.02
CA GLY A 534 -27.80 21.68 -38.01
C GLY A 534 -28.58 22.02 -36.73
N GLU A 535 -28.68 21.10 -35.77
CA GLU A 535 -29.39 21.32 -34.52
C GLU A 535 -28.51 21.91 -33.43
N VAL A 536 -29.14 22.67 -32.53
CA VAL A 536 -28.51 23.17 -31.32
C VAL A 536 -28.81 22.20 -30.19
N LEU A 537 -27.76 21.69 -29.55
CA LEU A 537 -27.83 20.82 -28.38
C LEU A 537 -27.48 21.60 -27.12
N ALA A 538 -28.20 21.31 -26.04
CA ALA A 538 -27.85 21.76 -24.70
C ALA A 538 -26.98 20.71 -24.00
N LEU A 539 -25.67 20.93 -23.94
CA LEU A 539 -24.72 20.01 -23.30
C LEU A 539 -24.64 20.30 -21.80
N THR A 540 -25.02 19.35 -20.94
CA THR A 540 -24.79 19.44 -19.49
C THR A 540 -23.45 18.81 -19.17
N ILE A 541 -22.47 19.64 -18.81
CA ILE A 541 -21.09 19.23 -18.63
C ILE A 541 -20.74 19.35 -17.14
N PRO A 542 -20.51 18.25 -16.42
CA PRO A 542 -20.00 18.27 -15.05
C PRO A 542 -18.47 18.37 -15.03
N LEU A 543 -17.94 19.18 -14.12
CA LEU A 543 -16.52 19.21 -13.74
C LEU A 543 -16.40 18.87 -12.26
N THR A 544 -15.48 17.97 -11.94
CA THR A 544 -15.17 17.52 -10.58
C THR A 544 -13.73 17.89 -10.21
N ASN A 545 -13.54 18.36 -8.99
CA ASN A 545 -12.24 18.75 -8.47
C ASN A 545 -11.71 17.78 -7.40
N THR A 546 -10.66 17.04 -7.71
CA THR A 546 -9.99 16.11 -6.78
C THR A 546 -8.56 16.51 -6.44
N THR A 547 -8.16 17.75 -6.74
CA THR A 547 -6.74 18.19 -6.71
C THR A 547 -6.19 18.55 -5.31
N GLY A 548 -7.05 18.55 -4.30
CA GLY A 548 -6.71 18.91 -2.91
C GLY A 548 -6.92 20.39 -2.56
N GLY A 549 -7.03 21.28 -3.55
CA GLY A 549 -7.30 22.71 -3.34
C GLY A 549 -8.53 23.20 -4.11
N PRO A 550 -9.07 24.39 -3.79
CA PRO A 550 -10.13 24.98 -4.60
C PRO A 550 -9.61 25.38 -5.99
N ALA A 551 -10.34 25.02 -7.04
CA ALA A 551 -10.14 25.56 -8.37
C ALA A 551 -10.98 26.84 -8.50
N THR A 552 -10.34 27.98 -8.69
CA THR A 552 -11.01 29.29 -8.81
C THR A 552 -10.99 29.79 -10.25
N ASN A 553 -11.89 30.73 -10.58
CA ASN A 553 -12.04 31.29 -11.92
C ASN A 553 -12.22 30.21 -13.00
N VAL A 554 -12.95 29.15 -12.66
CA VAL A 554 -13.15 28.01 -13.55
C VAL A 554 -14.05 28.42 -14.70
N THR A 555 -13.58 28.22 -15.92
CA THR A 555 -14.34 28.41 -17.16
C THR A 555 -14.13 27.20 -18.06
N LEU A 556 -15.16 26.86 -18.84
CA LEU A 556 -15.08 25.81 -19.86
C LEU A 556 -15.61 26.35 -21.18
N GLN A 557 -14.91 26.05 -22.26
CA GLN A 557 -15.31 26.32 -23.64
C GLN A 557 -15.46 24.99 -24.40
N VAL A 558 -16.57 24.82 -25.12
CA VAL A 558 -16.73 23.76 -26.12
C VAL A 558 -16.22 24.30 -27.45
N VAL A 559 -15.22 23.66 -28.07
CA VAL A 559 -14.69 24.09 -29.36
C VAL A 559 -15.78 23.94 -30.43
N GLY A 560 -16.10 25.04 -31.14
CA GLY A 560 -17.24 25.09 -32.07
C GLY A 560 -18.60 25.30 -31.40
N GLY A 561 -18.65 25.45 -30.08
CA GLY A 561 -19.85 25.76 -29.30
C GLY A 561 -19.68 27.00 -28.41
N GLY A 562 -20.43 27.03 -27.30
CA GLY A 562 -20.39 28.10 -26.31
C GLY A 562 -19.32 27.92 -25.21
N SER A 563 -19.39 28.78 -24.21
CA SER A 563 -18.60 28.69 -22.98
C SER A 563 -19.44 29.02 -21.74
N ALA A 564 -19.00 28.57 -20.57
CA ALA A 564 -19.63 28.87 -19.29
C ALA A 564 -18.60 29.07 -18.17
N SER A 565 -18.97 29.89 -17.19
CA SER A 565 -18.23 30.02 -15.93
C SER A 565 -18.80 29.07 -14.88
N TYR A 566 -17.92 28.36 -14.19
CA TYR A 566 -18.23 27.47 -13.09
C TYR A 566 -17.87 28.12 -11.74
N GLY A 567 -17.26 29.31 -11.74
CA GLY A 567 -16.85 30.02 -10.54
C GLY A 567 -15.73 29.30 -9.79
N THR A 568 -16.00 28.93 -8.53
CA THR A 568 -15.08 28.15 -7.70
C THR A 568 -15.63 26.74 -7.50
N ILE A 569 -14.80 25.73 -7.77
CA ILE A 569 -15.10 24.32 -7.47
C ILE A 569 -14.16 23.89 -6.34
N ASN A 570 -14.71 23.65 -5.15
CA ASN A 570 -13.93 23.19 -4.00
C ASN A 570 -13.45 21.75 -4.17
N HIS A 571 -12.44 21.35 -3.39
CA HIS A 571 -11.99 19.95 -3.36
C HIS A 571 -13.15 19.00 -3.01
N LEU A 572 -13.25 17.89 -3.75
CA LEU A 572 -14.32 16.89 -3.73
C LEU A 572 -15.71 17.41 -4.10
N ALA A 573 -15.79 18.61 -4.69
CA ALA A 573 -17.03 19.13 -5.24
C ALA A 573 -17.10 18.91 -6.76
N SER A 574 -18.34 18.81 -7.24
CA SER A 574 -18.68 18.82 -8.65
C SER A 574 -19.58 20.02 -8.96
N SER A 575 -19.44 20.58 -10.15
CA SER A 575 -20.31 21.63 -10.66
C SER A 575 -20.63 21.36 -12.12
N SER A 576 -21.86 21.65 -12.53
CA SER A 576 -22.32 21.42 -13.91
C SER A 576 -22.82 22.71 -14.52
N GLN A 577 -22.53 22.91 -15.81
CA GLN A 577 -23.12 23.99 -16.60
C GLN A 577 -23.72 23.43 -17.88
N VAL A 578 -24.75 24.12 -18.37
CA VAL A 578 -25.35 23.85 -19.67
C VAL A 578 -24.69 24.75 -20.70
N ILE A 579 -24.14 24.17 -21.77
CA ILE A 579 -23.48 24.90 -22.85
C ILE A 579 -24.08 24.47 -24.18
N ASN A 580 -24.47 25.46 -24.98
CA ASN A 580 -25.02 25.18 -26.30
C ASN A 580 -23.92 24.79 -27.30
N TYR A 581 -24.19 23.76 -28.10
CA TYR A 581 -23.34 23.33 -29.20
C TYR A 581 -24.19 23.17 -30.47
N ASN A 582 -23.76 23.78 -31.57
CA ASN A 582 -24.45 23.65 -32.85
C ASN A 582 -23.80 22.53 -33.66
N VAL A 583 -24.54 21.45 -33.92
CA VAL A 583 -24.09 20.37 -34.79
C VAL A 583 -23.90 20.94 -36.20
N PRO A 584 -22.72 20.84 -36.82
CA PRO A 584 -22.52 21.38 -38.16
C PRO A 584 -23.53 20.78 -39.15
N ALA A 585 -24.19 21.63 -39.94
CA ALA A 585 -25.26 21.20 -40.87
C ALA A 585 -24.78 20.20 -41.95
N GLY A 586 -23.48 20.17 -42.24
CA GLY A 586 -22.87 19.22 -43.18
C GLY A 586 -22.43 17.90 -42.55
N THR A 587 -22.67 17.66 -41.26
CA THR A 587 -22.25 16.42 -40.61
C THR A 587 -23.08 15.25 -41.11
N PRO A 588 -22.47 14.14 -41.57
CA PRO A 588 -23.24 12.96 -41.98
C PRO A 588 -23.94 12.28 -40.79
N CYS A 589 -25.21 11.91 -40.94
CA CYS A 589 -25.86 11.00 -39.98
C CYS A 589 -25.12 9.65 -39.93
N GLY A 590 -25.03 9.05 -38.74
CA GLY A 590 -24.24 7.84 -38.45
C GLY A 590 -22.76 8.10 -38.18
N SER A 591 -22.29 9.35 -38.32
CA SER A 591 -20.92 9.75 -37.98
C SER A 591 -20.76 10.09 -36.49
N VAL A 592 -19.51 10.25 -36.06
CA VAL A 592 -19.16 10.77 -34.72
C VAL A 592 -18.53 12.16 -34.83
N ILE A 593 -18.88 13.04 -33.91
CA ILE A 593 -18.19 14.32 -33.67
C ILE A 593 -17.32 14.19 -32.42
N ASP A 594 -16.07 14.61 -32.54
CA ASP A 594 -15.17 14.83 -31.40
C ASP A 594 -15.37 16.23 -30.82
N LEU A 595 -15.99 16.30 -29.65
CA LEU A 595 -16.17 17.51 -28.86
C LEU A 595 -14.94 17.76 -28.01
N THR A 596 -14.18 18.80 -28.32
CA THR A 596 -13.07 19.27 -27.50
C THR A 596 -13.57 20.30 -26.47
N PHE A 597 -13.26 20.06 -25.21
CA PHE A 597 -13.55 20.95 -24.09
C PHE A 597 -12.26 21.56 -23.57
N ASN A 598 -12.17 22.89 -23.54
CA ASN A 598 -11.04 23.63 -22.99
C ASN A 598 -11.44 24.23 -21.64
N VAL A 599 -10.74 23.86 -20.57
CA VAL A 599 -10.97 24.34 -19.21
C VAL A 599 -9.83 25.25 -18.79
N ASN A 600 -10.16 26.41 -18.21
CA ASN A 600 -9.19 27.31 -17.58
C ASN A 600 -9.58 27.54 -16.13
N SER A 601 -8.59 27.52 -15.22
CA SER A 601 -8.79 27.83 -13.80
C SER A 601 -7.48 28.29 -13.17
N SER A 602 -7.49 28.57 -11.86
CA SER A 602 -6.26 28.77 -11.06
C SER A 602 -5.32 27.57 -11.02
N LEU A 603 -5.77 26.39 -11.44
CA LEU A 603 -4.93 25.18 -11.56
C LEU A 603 -4.19 25.12 -12.92
N GLY A 604 -4.40 26.10 -13.78
CA GLY A 604 -3.90 26.10 -15.16
C GLY A 604 -4.94 25.61 -16.17
N ALA A 605 -4.57 25.66 -17.44
CA ALA A 605 -5.41 25.22 -18.55
C ALA A 605 -5.34 23.69 -18.74
N THR A 606 -6.45 23.07 -19.11
CA THR A 606 -6.50 21.66 -19.54
C THR A 606 -7.54 21.47 -20.63
N SER A 607 -7.40 20.41 -21.43
CA SER A 607 -8.35 20.08 -22.49
C SER A 607 -8.62 18.58 -22.53
N PHE A 608 -9.84 18.20 -22.86
CA PHE A 608 -10.23 16.81 -23.08
C PHE A 608 -11.26 16.69 -24.20
N THR A 609 -11.32 15.51 -24.82
CA THR A 609 -12.22 15.22 -25.95
C THR A 609 -13.26 14.18 -25.56
N ARG A 610 -14.49 14.31 -26.07
CA ARG A 610 -15.54 13.27 -26.01
C ARG A 610 -16.20 13.09 -27.36
N THR A 611 -16.67 11.88 -27.61
CA THR A 611 -17.39 11.55 -28.84
C THR A 611 -18.90 11.76 -28.67
N LEU A 612 -19.55 12.27 -29.72
CA LEU A 612 -20.99 12.38 -29.84
C LEU A 612 -21.44 11.72 -31.14
N LEU A 613 -22.36 10.75 -31.06
CA LEU A 613 -22.95 10.11 -32.24
C LEU A 613 -24.03 11.01 -32.84
N ILE A 614 -24.03 11.15 -34.17
CA ILE A 614 -24.96 12.01 -34.90
C ILE A 614 -26.01 11.19 -35.63
N GLY A 615 -27.26 11.63 -35.54
CA GLY A 615 -28.45 11.05 -36.14
C GLY A 615 -29.17 10.09 -35.20
N GLN A 616 -30.46 9.90 -35.49
CA GLN A 616 -31.23 8.82 -34.89
C GLN A 616 -30.70 7.46 -35.37
N PRO A 617 -30.36 6.53 -34.45
CA PRO A 617 -30.11 5.15 -34.82
C PRO A 617 -31.35 4.60 -35.52
N ASN A 618 -31.22 4.29 -36.81
CA ASN A 618 -32.26 3.56 -37.50
C ASN A 618 -32.11 2.10 -37.04
N VAL A 619 -32.99 1.64 -36.15
CA VAL A 619 -33.05 0.22 -35.79
C VAL A 619 -33.66 -0.50 -36.99
N THR A 620 -32.84 -0.80 -37.98
CA THR A 620 -33.30 -1.39 -39.25
C THR A 620 -33.68 -2.87 -39.10
N PHE A 621 -33.28 -3.52 -38.00
CA PHE A 621 -33.56 -4.95 -37.77
C PHE A 621 -34.03 -5.21 -36.34
N THR A 622 -35.27 -5.70 -36.24
CA THR A 622 -35.74 -6.53 -35.13
C THR A 622 -35.95 -7.92 -35.73
N GLU A 623 -34.93 -8.77 -35.74
CA GLU A 623 -35.10 -10.15 -36.21
C GLU A 623 -35.45 -11.02 -35.02
N ASN A 624 -36.57 -11.72 -35.14
CA ASN A 624 -36.92 -12.77 -34.21
C ASN A 624 -36.43 -14.12 -34.78
N PHE A 625 -35.38 -14.70 -34.19
CA PHE A 625 -34.80 -15.97 -34.62
C PHE A 625 -35.73 -17.19 -34.42
N ASP A 626 -36.93 -16.97 -33.89
CA ASP A 626 -37.96 -17.99 -33.66
C ASP A 626 -38.48 -18.66 -34.94
N GLY A 627 -38.31 -18.03 -36.11
CA GLY A 627 -38.77 -18.54 -37.40
C GLY A 627 -37.91 -19.67 -38.01
N VAL A 628 -36.77 -20.00 -37.41
CA VAL A 628 -35.81 -20.99 -37.93
C VAL A 628 -35.43 -22.05 -36.88
N ALA A 629 -35.06 -23.25 -37.35
CA ALA A 629 -34.59 -24.30 -36.46
C ALA A 629 -33.12 -24.08 -36.07
N ALA A 630 -32.84 -24.06 -34.76
CA ALA A 630 -31.47 -24.08 -34.25
C ALA A 630 -30.68 -25.28 -34.83
N PRO A 631 -29.39 -25.13 -35.19
CA PRO A 631 -28.52 -23.96 -34.96
C PRO A 631 -28.49 -22.91 -36.09
N GLY A 632 -29.36 -23.03 -37.09
CA GLY A 632 -29.33 -22.17 -38.28
C GLY A 632 -29.90 -20.77 -38.04
N PHE A 633 -29.40 -19.79 -38.81
CA PHE A 633 -29.97 -18.45 -38.89
C PHE A 633 -30.95 -18.32 -40.07
N PRO A 634 -31.84 -17.31 -40.06
CA PRO A 634 -32.65 -16.95 -41.21
C PRO A 634 -31.80 -16.68 -42.45
N ALA A 635 -32.40 -16.87 -43.63
CA ALA A 635 -31.70 -16.70 -44.89
C ALA A 635 -31.06 -15.30 -45.02
N GLY A 636 -29.80 -15.26 -45.44
CA GLY A 636 -29.01 -14.02 -45.63
C GLY A 636 -28.12 -13.64 -44.45
N TRP A 637 -28.36 -14.18 -43.25
CA TRP A 637 -27.45 -13.99 -42.11
C TRP A 637 -26.17 -14.80 -42.31
N THR A 638 -25.03 -14.21 -41.94
CA THR A 638 -23.73 -14.88 -41.97
C THR A 638 -23.03 -14.76 -40.62
N ALA A 639 -22.49 -15.88 -40.13
CA ALA A 639 -21.68 -15.93 -38.91
C ALA A 639 -20.24 -16.28 -39.29
N GLU A 640 -19.30 -15.39 -38.96
CA GLU A 640 -17.88 -15.54 -39.29
C GLU A 640 -17.01 -15.37 -38.06
N ALA A 641 -16.16 -16.37 -37.80
CA ALA A 641 -15.17 -16.38 -36.75
C ALA A 641 -13.99 -15.53 -37.17
N VAL A 642 -13.65 -14.54 -36.35
CA VAL A 642 -12.51 -13.65 -36.59
C VAL A 642 -11.47 -13.92 -35.50
N SER A 643 -10.20 -14.09 -35.89
CA SER A 643 -9.10 -14.29 -34.94
C SER A 643 -9.32 -15.47 -33.96
N GLY A 644 -9.85 -16.59 -34.43
CA GLY A 644 -10.04 -17.81 -33.63
C GLY A 644 -11.28 -17.83 -32.73
N GLY A 645 -12.24 -16.94 -32.96
CA GLY A 645 -13.55 -16.95 -32.28
C GLY A 645 -14.44 -18.14 -32.65
N ILE A 646 -15.54 -18.30 -31.91
CA ILE A 646 -16.54 -19.35 -32.13
C ILE A 646 -17.77 -18.73 -32.79
N ASN A 647 -18.18 -19.25 -33.93
CA ASN A 647 -19.34 -18.75 -34.67
C ASN A 647 -20.60 -18.65 -33.80
N PHE A 648 -21.36 -17.58 -34.02
CA PHE A 648 -22.73 -17.50 -33.54
C PHE A 648 -23.54 -18.69 -34.08
N VAL A 649 -24.40 -19.22 -33.22
CA VAL A 649 -25.42 -20.21 -33.56
C VAL A 649 -26.74 -19.75 -32.98
N ASN A 650 -27.84 -20.17 -33.61
CA ASN A 650 -29.13 -20.04 -32.95
C ASN A 650 -29.28 -21.14 -31.88
N SER A 651 -29.74 -20.81 -30.68
CA SER A 651 -29.80 -21.74 -29.54
C SER A 651 -31.18 -21.76 -28.87
N THR A 652 -31.66 -22.96 -28.56
CA THR A 652 -32.86 -23.23 -27.75
C THR A 652 -32.53 -23.55 -26.29
N THR A 653 -31.26 -23.75 -25.94
CA THR A 653 -30.84 -24.19 -24.60
C THR A 653 -30.62 -23.03 -23.63
N THR A 654 -30.29 -21.84 -24.15
CA THR A 654 -30.06 -20.62 -23.37
C THR A 654 -30.70 -19.38 -24.04
N PRO A 655 -31.99 -19.40 -24.41
CA PRO A 655 -32.61 -18.26 -25.06
C PRO A 655 -32.85 -17.13 -24.07
N ASP A 656 -32.32 -15.93 -24.34
CA ASP A 656 -32.70 -14.71 -23.60
C ASP A 656 -34.15 -14.28 -23.93
N THR A 657 -34.64 -14.65 -25.12
CA THR A 657 -36.05 -14.53 -25.55
C THR A 657 -36.51 -15.84 -26.18
N ALA A 658 -37.64 -16.39 -25.73
CA ALA A 658 -38.12 -17.68 -26.21
C ALA A 658 -38.79 -17.60 -27.60
N PRO A 659 -38.71 -18.67 -28.42
CA PRO A 659 -37.92 -19.90 -28.26
C PRO A 659 -36.41 -19.85 -28.57
N ASN A 660 -35.90 -18.86 -29.31
CA ASN A 660 -34.56 -18.90 -29.91
C ASN A 660 -33.73 -17.62 -29.64
N ALA A 661 -32.42 -17.75 -29.40
CA ALA A 661 -31.49 -16.62 -29.35
C ALA A 661 -30.17 -16.90 -30.10
N ALA A 662 -29.59 -15.86 -30.69
CA ALA A 662 -28.23 -15.93 -31.21
C ALA A 662 -27.23 -16.00 -30.05
N PHE A 663 -26.38 -17.00 -30.05
CA PHE A 663 -25.41 -17.25 -28.99
C PHE A 663 -24.06 -17.63 -29.59
N ALA A 664 -22.98 -17.12 -29.00
CA ALA A 664 -21.61 -17.55 -29.27
C ALA A 664 -20.93 -17.83 -27.92
N LEU A 665 -20.12 -18.88 -27.86
CA LEU A 665 -19.28 -19.14 -26.69
C LEU A 665 -18.12 -18.15 -26.65
N ASP A 666 -17.65 -17.84 -25.44
CA ASP A 666 -16.44 -17.04 -25.27
C ASP A 666 -15.24 -17.71 -26.00
N PRO A 667 -14.41 -16.92 -26.70
CA PRO A 667 -13.24 -17.44 -27.38
C PRO A 667 -12.23 -18.00 -26.35
N LEU A 668 -11.57 -19.11 -26.71
CA LEU A 668 -10.59 -19.78 -25.85
C LEU A 668 -9.25 -19.00 -25.71
N THR A 669 -9.10 -17.87 -26.42
CA THR A 669 -7.89 -17.03 -26.41
C THR A 669 -8.23 -15.54 -26.41
N VAL A 670 -7.43 -14.73 -25.71
CA VAL A 670 -7.57 -13.26 -25.65
C VAL A 670 -7.38 -12.65 -27.04
N GLY A 671 -8.33 -11.81 -27.48
CA GLY A 671 -8.30 -11.14 -28.79
C GLY A 671 -9.10 -11.84 -29.90
N GLY A 672 -9.83 -12.92 -29.60
CA GLY A 672 -10.79 -13.53 -30.52
C GLY A 672 -12.11 -12.76 -30.60
N GLY A 673 -12.79 -12.84 -31.75
CA GLY A 673 -14.10 -12.21 -31.97
C GLY A 673 -14.94 -12.99 -32.96
N THR A 674 -16.23 -12.69 -33.05
CA THR A 674 -17.11 -13.31 -34.05
C THR A 674 -18.10 -12.27 -34.53
N ASN A 675 -18.26 -12.18 -35.84
CA ASN A 675 -19.20 -11.27 -36.48
C ASN A 675 -20.46 -12.06 -36.84
N LEU A 676 -21.62 -11.57 -36.40
CA LEU A 676 -22.91 -11.98 -36.94
C LEU A 676 -23.43 -10.84 -37.80
N THR A 677 -23.51 -11.08 -39.11
CA THR A 677 -23.91 -10.08 -40.09
C THR A 677 -25.32 -10.39 -40.56
N SER A 678 -26.21 -9.40 -40.51
CA SER A 678 -27.57 -9.49 -41.06
C SER A 678 -27.54 -9.51 -42.60
N PRO A 679 -28.63 -9.94 -43.27
CA PRO A 679 -28.78 -9.91 -44.73
C PRO A 679 -28.53 -8.54 -45.37
#